data_AF-A0A371XE55-F1
#
_entry.id   AF-A0A371XE55-F1
#
_cell.length_a   1.000
_cell.length_b   1.000
_cell.length_c   1.000
_cell.angle_alpha   90.00
_cell.angle_beta   90.00
_cell.angle_gamma   90.00
#
_symmetry.space_group_name_H-M   'P 1'
#
loop_
_entity.id
_entity.type
_entity.pdbx_description
1 polymer ?
#
loop_
_entity_poly.entity_id
_entity_poly.type
_entity_poly.pdbx_seq_one_letter_code
_entity_poly.pdbx_strand_id
1 'polypeptide(L)'
;MAIANILGREVVRVSGNANASGAARDFVIQGNPSDVLNYARKGNDLVVRMKNGRVHTIKNFAEHGFDHNHLVFADHDKLTMVDFSKALTATGDGIIEAVVAAHSIGAGLSTAALLGILGASPIAFLGGSSPTLSAPSLHFATDAAVTNGLTADNTLAFSGTADPNATVEIFLNNRSIGTATANSNGVWSFDYSETIVEDGSYTVTAIASNADGNTSPTSIPLHVTVDTVAPDAPVILSFSTDSGTPADSLTSDSTPTFTGTAEANATVEIYLGETLLGTTKTGSNGTWTLHTTTALQDADYIVLAKAIDATGNISEFSQPLPITIDTSSPDAPTILKVMSDTGLADDGVTYDTSLGFSGGVEPFATVELFINGTSIGSTATGDNGSWSFDYTGTDLAEGTYTLTTMATDAAGNTSNASADFALTVDTSIAAPQITGIQDDTLTLAGDGVTEDNTLIFVGTAEPNSTVELFLDSQSIGTTTADANGDWSFDHTGTTLPNGQYIATAIATDIAGNVSQSSDGFAVSVEAPGVTITGNGGVGSVTIDIAFSAGVDETSLSESDIIVSNGTLVASSLTKVNHSLWQIMVVPDLIEGHTNVAVTLAPSSVLTSTGVYFAEGRNETTLEMLFMDPSAPSGDVTGWDTSHATSAYGTFYDNDMFNQDIGAWDVSNVATMEDMFGLTEIFNQDIGSWNTRSVQTITNMFNGAVAFNQAIGGWNTGNVTVMDGAFDGATAFNQDLDGWNTSNVESMIRMFADATAFNGSIADWNTGIVSNMQQMFSHATAFNSDISGWDTINVTDMSNMFEYAESFSQNLNNWDTSNLTEVSYMFSHATSFNSSLNSWNVTNIQNFDGMFDGATAFSGAIGSWDMENAVSLQAMFNGATSFNQDIGDWNTTNVTNMSQMFAGASAFNQDLGGWDTGSVTNVQGMFYGASAFNQDISDWDTSNFTSMKNMFRDDSSFDQDLGGWDISSLTDADGMFLNSGMSSANMDATLRGWAKLDTSAGETAIQMNVKIYLTNYTDITAFEYLQEKYHWIISGDMNPNVRWDSTLTGSTLDYHTSATNEIIHGLVGNDTLIGGSGNDWIVGGVGDDTLTGNGGQDTFHFGFENAGSDMITDFTVGESGDAINIRDLLIGYDAQTSTLSDFVTASDNGGDLELNIFYKGQGSSTPSQETVHVTLNGISSATSLLDLINDGNLVLV
;
A
#
# COMPACT_ATOMS: atom_id res chain seq x y z
N MET A 1 -31.76 -4.45 61.63
CA MET A 1 -30.42 -3.82 61.83
C MET A 1 -29.57 -3.82 60.57
N ALA A 2 -29.73 -4.74 59.61
CA ALA A 2 -28.88 -4.84 58.42
C ALA A 2 -29.06 -3.72 57.36
N ILE A 3 -30.25 -3.12 57.21
CA ILE A 3 -30.49 -2.06 56.21
C ILE A 3 -29.81 -0.73 56.61
N ALA A 4 -29.65 -0.47 57.91
CA ALA A 4 -29.05 0.78 58.40
C ALA A 4 -27.52 0.86 58.24
N ASN A 5 -26.82 -0.27 58.05
CA ASN A 5 -25.36 -0.30 57.85
C ASN A 5 -24.93 -0.10 56.39
N ILE A 6 -25.85 -0.20 55.42
CA ILE A 6 -25.57 -0.01 53.98
C ILE A 6 -25.61 1.49 53.61
N LEU A 7 -26.33 2.32 54.37
CA LEU A 7 -26.63 3.72 54.06
C LEU A 7 -25.46 4.72 54.24
N GLY A 8 -24.23 4.24 54.46
CA GLY A 8 -23.04 5.08 54.72
C GLY A 8 -21.86 4.89 53.76
N ARG A 9 -21.95 4.02 52.75
CA ARG A 9 -20.92 3.80 51.71
C ARG A 9 -21.58 3.71 50.34
N GLU A 10 -21.02 4.41 49.35
CA GLU A 10 -21.68 4.72 48.07
C GLU A 10 -21.87 3.52 47.12
N VAL A 11 -21.11 2.43 47.29
CA VAL A 11 -21.30 1.15 46.60
C VAL A 11 -21.05 0.03 47.60
N VAL A 12 -22.01 -0.87 47.78
CA VAL A 12 -21.86 -2.02 48.68
C VAL A 12 -22.08 -3.30 47.88
N ARG A 13 -21.05 -4.14 47.80
CA ARG A 13 -21.17 -5.53 47.35
C ARG A 13 -21.84 -6.31 48.47
N VAL A 14 -23.02 -6.85 48.24
CA VAL A 14 -23.76 -7.62 49.24
C VAL A 14 -23.76 -9.06 48.79
N SER A 15 -22.67 -9.77 49.12
CA SER A 15 -22.46 -11.23 49.15
C SER A 15 -21.76 -11.95 47.97
N GLY A 16 -21.21 -13.13 48.32
CA GLY A 16 -20.51 -14.10 47.46
C GLY A 16 -19.02 -14.22 47.79
N ASN A 17 -18.65 -15.22 48.60
CA ASN A 17 -17.26 -15.64 48.80
C ASN A 17 -16.65 -15.93 47.42
N ALA A 18 -15.64 -15.16 47.03
CA ALA A 18 -14.94 -15.34 45.77
C ALA A 18 -14.12 -16.63 45.89
N ASN A 19 -14.52 -17.69 45.20
CA ASN A 19 -13.71 -18.85 44.77
C ASN A 19 -14.65 -20.03 44.43
N ALA A 20 -15.35 -19.94 43.29
CA ALA A 20 -15.81 -21.04 42.43
C ALA A 20 -16.86 -20.57 41.39
N SER A 21 -16.58 -20.78 40.11
CA SER A 21 -17.53 -21.06 39.00
C SER A 21 -18.71 -20.10 38.74
N GLY A 22 -18.47 -18.85 38.31
CA GLY A 22 -19.51 -18.08 37.60
C GLY A 22 -20.83 -17.87 38.37
N ALA A 23 -20.77 -17.46 39.64
CA ALA A 23 -21.95 -17.12 40.41
C ALA A 23 -22.35 -15.65 40.21
N ALA A 24 -23.64 -15.41 39.98
CA ALA A 24 -24.23 -14.08 39.80
C ALA A 24 -23.89 -13.13 40.97
N ARG A 25 -23.46 -11.90 40.66
CA ARG A 25 -23.09 -10.90 41.68
C ARG A 25 -24.12 -9.77 41.75
N ASP A 26 -24.52 -9.42 42.96
CA ASP A 26 -25.39 -8.27 43.23
C ASP A 26 -24.58 -7.03 43.63
N PHE A 27 -24.69 -5.97 42.85
CA PHE A 27 -24.06 -4.67 43.09
C PHE A 27 -25.11 -3.67 43.56
N VAL A 28 -24.92 -3.08 44.75
CA VAL A 28 -25.86 -2.10 45.29
C VAL A 28 -25.27 -0.68 45.21
N ILE A 29 -26.01 0.25 44.59
CA ILE A 29 -25.69 1.68 44.57
C ILE A 29 -26.78 2.51 45.25
N GLN A 30 -26.38 3.56 45.95
CA GLN A 30 -27.31 4.41 46.70
C GLN A 30 -27.94 5.47 45.79
N GLY A 31 -29.28 5.50 45.72
CA GLY A 31 -30.02 6.47 44.90
C GLY A 31 -31.25 5.86 44.24
N ASN A 32 -31.89 6.60 43.34
CA ASN A 32 -33.01 6.12 42.53
C ASN A 32 -32.55 5.90 41.07
N PRO A 33 -32.98 4.84 40.37
CA PRO A 33 -32.64 4.65 38.96
C PRO A 33 -33.05 5.85 38.08
N SER A 34 -34.11 6.58 38.45
CA SER A 34 -34.55 7.79 37.72
C SER A 34 -33.58 8.98 37.82
N ASP A 35 -32.61 8.93 38.73
CA ASP A 35 -31.54 9.94 38.86
C ASP A 35 -30.32 9.63 37.98
N VAL A 36 -30.33 8.52 37.25
CA VAL A 36 -29.28 8.18 36.28
C VAL A 36 -29.45 9.04 35.01
N LEU A 37 -28.34 9.58 34.53
CA LEU A 37 -28.25 10.32 33.27
C LEU A 37 -27.97 9.37 32.09
N ASN A 38 -27.03 8.44 32.25
CA ASN A 38 -26.80 7.36 31.30
C ASN A 38 -26.21 6.12 31.97
N TYR A 39 -26.37 4.99 31.30
CA TYR A 39 -25.53 3.82 31.49
C TYR A 39 -24.59 3.72 30.27
N ALA A 40 -23.34 3.39 30.47
CA ALA A 40 -22.37 3.21 29.40
C ALA A 40 -21.52 1.97 29.67
N ARG A 41 -21.11 1.29 28.61
CA ARG A 41 -20.16 0.19 28.68
C ARG A 41 -18.77 0.74 28.35
N LYS A 42 -17.74 0.34 29.11
CA LYS A 42 -16.33 0.59 28.77
C LYS A 42 -15.58 -0.73 28.95
N GLY A 43 -15.35 -1.46 27.86
CA GLY A 43 -14.88 -2.86 27.94
C GLY A 43 -15.90 -3.76 28.67
N ASN A 44 -15.46 -4.51 29.68
CA ASN A 44 -16.36 -5.33 30.52
C ASN A 44 -16.98 -4.58 31.70
N ASP A 45 -16.69 -3.29 31.85
CA ASP A 45 -17.19 -2.46 32.94
C ASP A 45 -18.53 -1.80 32.60
N LEU A 46 -19.37 -1.62 33.62
CA LEU A 46 -20.58 -0.79 33.55
C LEU A 46 -20.32 0.56 34.23
N VAL A 47 -20.45 1.64 33.46
CA VAL A 47 -20.35 3.02 33.92
C VAL A 47 -21.75 3.61 34.08
N VAL A 48 -22.12 4.03 35.29
CA VAL A 48 -23.40 4.66 35.62
C VAL A 48 -23.15 6.15 35.89
N ARG A 49 -23.59 7.02 34.98
CA ARG A 49 -23.49 8.48 35.14
C ARG A 49 -24.79 9.01 35.73
N MET A 50 -24.73 9.73 36.85
CA MET A 50 -25.88 10.32 37.54
C MET A 50 -26.14 11.76 37.05
N LYS A 51 -27.39 12.23 37.06
CA LYS A 51 -27.80 13.59 36.64
C LYS A 51 -27.16 14.70 37.48
N ASN A 52 -26.64 14.38 38.67
CA ASN A 52 -25.91 15.30 39.54
C ASN A 52 -24.39 15.38 39.25
N GLY A 53 -23.90 14.72 38.20
CA GLY A 53 -22.50 14.73 37.77
C GLY A 53 -21.61 13.64 38.39
N ARG A 54 -22.14 12.78 39.27
CA ARG A 54 -21.40 11.63 39.82
C ARG A 54 -21.33 10.47 38.82
N VAL A 55 -20.22 9.74 38.82
CA VAL A 55 -20.01 8.58 37.94
C VAL A 55 -19.60 7.38 38.79
N HIS A 56 -20.31 6.26 38.64
CA HIS A 56 -19.97 4.98 39.26
C HIS A 56 -19.49 4.01 38.20
N THR A 57 -18.30 3.43 38.37
CA THR A 57 -17.79 2.39 37.48
C THR A 57 -17.81 1.06 38.21
N ILE A 58 -18.57 0.10 37.69
CA ILE A 58 -18.67 -1.25 38.21
C ILE A 58 -17.81 -2.15 37.33
N LYS A 59 -16.68 -2.58 37.89
CA LYS A 59 -15.70 -3.39 37.17
C LYS A 59 -16.24 -4.77 36.82
N ASN A 60 -15.97 -5.22 35.60
CA ASN A 60 -16.32 -6.56 35.09
C ASN A 60 -17.81 -6.92 35.19
N PHE A 61 -18.70 -5.94 35.19
CA PHE A 61 -20.14 -6.19 35.28
C PHE A 61 -20.67 -7.05 34.12
N ALA A 62 -20.09 -6.90 32.93
CA ALA A 62 -20.53 -7.59 31.71
C ALA A 62 -19.62 -8.77 31.29
N GLU A 63 -18.68 -9.18 32.14
CA GLU A 63 -17.68 -10.25 31.84
C GLU A 63 -18.32 -11.59 31.45
N HIS A 64 -19.55 -11.86 31.90
CA HIS A 64 -20.34 -13.05 31.55
C HIS A 64 -21.70 -12.69 30.94
N GLY A 65 -21.80 -11.50 30.33
CA GLY A 65 -23.05 -10.91 29.87
C GLY A 65 -23.76 -10.07 30.95
N PHE A 66 -24.60 -9.13 30.52
CA PHE A 66 -25.32 -8.21 31.41
C PHE A 66 -26.42 -8.87 32.25
N ASP A 67 -26.77 -10.11 31.94
CA ASP A 67 -27.83 -10.88 32.57
C ASP A 67 -27.30 -11.69 33.77
N HIS A 68 -25.98 -11.77 33.91
CA HIS A 68 -25.30 -12.56 34.94
C HIS A 68 -25.13 -11.80 36.27
N ASN A 69 -24.94 -10.48 36.21
CA ASN A 69 -24.77 -9.63 37.37
C ASN A 69 -25.98 -8.71 37.54
N HIS A 70 -26.39 -8.43 38.76
CA HIS A 70 -27.54 -7.56 39.04
C HIS A 70 -27.08 -6.21 39.60
N LEU A 71 -27.64 -5.12 39.07
CA LEU A 71 -27.49 -3.78 39.66
C LEU A 71 -28.75 -3.44 40.45
N VAL A 72 -28.59 -3.11 41.74
CA VAL A 72 -29.67 -2.77 42.65
C VAL A 72 -29.48 -1.35 43.19
N PHE A 73 -30.50 -0.51 43.04
CA PHE A 73 -30.57 0.81 43.66
C PHE A 73 -31.25 0.73 45.02
N ALA A 74 -30.60 1.28 46.04
CA ALA A 74 -31.13 1.39 47.39
C ALA A 74 -31.50 2.83 47.74
N ASP A 75 -32.79 3.10 47.99
CA ASP A 75 -33.32 4.39 48.45
C ASP A 75 -34.21 4.20 49.67
N HIS A 76 -33.72 4.67 50.84
CA HIS A 76 -34.31 4.69 52.19
C HIS A 76 -35.03 3.42 52.68
N ASP A 77 -36.08 2.96 51.99
CA ASP A 77 -36.91 1.78 52.31
C ASP A 77 -37.22 0.90 51.09
N LYS A 78 -36.62 1.15 49.92
CA LYS A 78 -36.86 0.40 48.68
C LYS A 78 -35.56 -0.06 48.02
N LEU A 79 -35.56 -1.31 47.56
CA LEU A 79 -34.55 -1.86 46.66
C LEU A 79 -35.19 -2.00 45.27
N THR A 80 -34.50 -1.48 44.25
CA THR A 80 -34.96 -1.54 42.85
C THR A 80 -33.87 -2.19 42.02
N MET A 81 -34.14 -3.32 41.38
CA MET A 81 -33.19 -4.00 40.49
C MET A 81 -33.35 -3.46 39.07
N VAL A 82 -32.22 -3.28 38.38
CA VAL A 82 -32.13 -2.79 37.01
C VAL A 82 -31.91 -3.97 36.07
N ASP A 83 -32.72 -4.05 35.02
CA ASP A 83 -32.72 -5.10 34.00
C ASP A 83 -32.21 -4.51 32.67
N PHE A 84 -31.08 -5.04 32.20
CA PHE A 84 -30.38 -4.62 30.99
C PHE A 84 -30.66 -5.51 29.77
N SER A 85 -31.48 -6.57 29.91
CA SER A 85 -31.70 -7.61 28.89
C SER A 85 -32.26 -7.09 27.55
N LYS A 86 -32.80 -5.87 27.52
CA LYS A 86 -33.32 -5.23 26.29
C LYS A 86 -32.34 -4.26 25.63
N ALA A 87 -31.22 -3.92 26.27
CA ALA A 87 -30.30 -2.85 25.89
C ALA A 87 -29.09 -3.30 25.04
N LEU A 88 -29.10 -4.55 24.57
CA LEU A 88 -27.96 -5.17 23.87
C LEU A 88 -28.01 -4.93 22.35
N THR A 89 -27.35 -3.86 21.88
CA THR A 89 -26.84 -3.78 20.50
C THR A 89 -25.33 -3.56 20.57
N ALA A 90 -24.55 -4.42 19.91
CA ALA A 90 -23.10 -4.30 19.82
C ALA A 90 -22.73 -3.18 18.84
N THR A 91 -21.66 -2.45 19.18
CA THR A 91 -21.04 -1.26 18.54
C THR A 91 -21.65 0.11 18.94
N GLY A 92 -20.86 0.90 19.68
CA GLY A 92 -21.13 2.31 20.02
C GLY A 92 -21.46 2.61 21.49
N ASP A 93 -20.78 3.60 22.08
CA ASP A 93 -20.71 3.98 23.51
C ASP A 93 -22.02 4.51 24.18
N GLY A 94 -23.17 3.86 24.04
CA GLY A 94 -24.39 4.37 24.70
C GLY A 94 -25.52 3.39 24.97
N ILE A 95 -25.66 2.95 26.24
CA ILE A 95 -26.94 2.42 26.74
C ILE A 95 -27.83 3.62 27.08
N ILE A 96 -28.69 4.03 26.13
CA ILE A 96 -29.64 5.14 26.34
C ILE A 96 -30.73 4.71 27.33
N GLU A 97 -31.04 5.56 28.32
CA GLU A 97 -31.95 5.33 29.47
C GLU A 97 -33.31 4.67 29.09
N ALA A 98 -33.79 4.86 27.85
CA ALA A 98 -35.07 4.36 27.37
C ALA A 98 -35.15 2.82 27.20
N VAL A 99 -34.01 2.11 27.24
CA VAL A 99 -33.94 0.66 26.95
C VAL A 99 -33.77 -0.21 28.21
N VAL A 100 -33.58 0.41 29.37
CA VAL A 100 -33.32 -0.28 30.65
C VAL A 100 -34.58 -0.26 31.53
N ALA A 101 -35.05 -1.42 32.00
CA ALA A 101 -36.25 -1.52 32.85
C ALA A 101 -35.88 -1.68 34.34
N ALA A 102 -36.54 -0.94 35.23
CA ALA A 102 -36.29 -1.02 36.68
C ALA A 102 -37.48 -1.64 37.43
N HIS A 103 -37.22 -2.67 38.24
CA HIS A 103 -38.24 -3.44 38.98
C HIS A 103 -38.08 -3.28 40.49
N SER A 104 -39.16 -2.93 41.20
CA SER A 104 -39.16 -2.80 42.66
C SER A 104 -39.24 -4.16 43.36
N ILE A 105 -38.30 -4.46 44.26
CA ILE A 105 -38.32 -5.68 45.08
C ILE A 105 -39.32 -5.47 46.23
N GLY A 106 -40.51 -6.06 46.12
CA GLY A 106 -41.63 -5.85 47.04
C GLY A 106 -41.46 -6.52 48.41
N ALA A 107 -41.88 -5.84 49.48
CA ALA A 107 -41.90 -6.32 50.86
C ALA A 107 -42.85 -7.53 51.03
N GLY A 108 -42.32 -8.73 50.86
CA GLY A 108 -43.07 -9.97 51.03
C GLY A 108 -42.24 -11.26 51.09
N LEU A 109 -40.93 -11.20 50.92
CA LEU A 109 -40.06 -12.38 50.92
C LEU A 109 -39.41 -12.57 52.30
N SER A 110 -39.55 -13.77 52.84
CA SER A 110 -39.12 -14.13 54.19
C SER A 110 -37.61 -13.94 54.39
N THR A 111 -37.22 -13.63 55.62
CA THR A 111 -35.83 -13.40 56.06
C THR A 111 -34.84 -14.52 55.67
N ALA A 112 -35.32 -15.72 55.32
CA ALA A 112 -34.52 -16.84 54.84
C ALA A 112 -34.02 -16.66 53.38
N ALA A 113 -34.78 -15.99 52.51
CA ALA A 113 -34.34 -15.69 51.14
C ALA A 113 -33.20 -14.66 51.13
N LEU A 114 -33.16 -13.76 52.12
CA LEU A 114 -32.11 -12.76 52.28
C LEU A 114 -30.82 -13.33 52.91
N LEU A 115 -30.89 -14.48 53.57
CA LEU A 115 -29.75 -15.15 54.22
C LEU A 115 -29.02 -16.14 53.28
N GLY A 116 -29.69 -16.65 52.24
CA GLY A 116 -29.05 -17.46 51.19
C GLY A 116 -28.12 -16.63 50.29
N ILE A 117 -28.39 -15.33 50.17
CA ILE A 117 -27.53 -14.39 49.46
C ILE A 117 -26.27 -14.15 50.30
N LEU A 118 -26.36 -13.89 51.63
CA LEU A 118 -25.25 -13.38 52.45
C LEU A 118 -24.29 -14.36 53.16
N GLY A 119 -24.26 -15.65 52.81
CA GLY A 119 -23.15 -16.59 53.14
C GLY A 119 -22.47 -16.48 54.52
N ALA A 120 -23.13 -16.89 55.61
CA ALA A 120 -22.47 -17.15 56.89
C ALA A 120 -23.13 -18.30 57.67
N SER A 121 -22.33 -19.29 58.06
CA SER A 121 -22.74 -20.44 58.88
C SER A 121 -23.04 -20.03 60.34
N PRO A 122 -24.08 -20.57 61.01
CA PRO A 122 -24.30 -20.30 62.43
C PRO A 122 -23.58 -21.29 63.36
N ILE A 123 -22.84 -20.74 64.33
CA ILE A 123 -22.38 -21.43 65.55
C ILE A 123 -23.57 -21.62 66.51
N ALA A 124 -23.67 -22.80 67.11
CA ALA A 124 -24.77 -23.27 67.94
C ALA A 124 -24.90 -22.57 69.32
N PHE A 125 -26.14 -22.35 69.80
CA PHE A 125 -26.48 -22.49 71.22
C PHE A 125 -27.99 -22.73 71.48
N LEU A 126 -28.28 -23.89 72.09
CA LEU A 126 -29.35 -24.31 73.02
C LEU A 126 -30.77 -23.69 73.01
N GLY A 127 -31.78 -24.56 72.80
CA GLY A 127 -33.13 -24.41 73.36
C GLY A 127 -34.22 -25.08 72.52
N GLY A 128 -34.73 -26.23 72.97
CA GLY A 128 -35.59 -27.12 72.20
C GLY A 128 -37.02 -26.66 71.91
N SER A 129 -37.49 -27.05 70.72
CA SER A 129 -38.88 -27.38 70.37
C SER A 129 -38.87 -28.16 69.04
N SER A 130 -39.53 -29.32 69.00
CA SER A 130 -39.84 -30.25 67.88
C SER A 130 -39.00 -30.17 66.58
N PRO A 131 -38.43 -31.30 66.07
CA PRO A 131 -37.58 -31.28 64.89
C PRO A 131 -38.42 -30.96 63.65
N THR A 132 -38.34 -29.72 63.17
CA THR A 132 -38.77 -29.36 61.82
C THR A 132 -37.67 -29.81 60.86
N LEU A 133 -37.98 -30.76 59.98
CA LEU A 133 -37.03 -31.19 58.96
C LEU A 133 -36.74 -30.05 57.99
N SER A 134 -35.48 -29.90 57.60
CA SER A 134 -35.09 -28.98 56.53
C SER A 134 -35.56 -29.51 55.16
N ALA A 135 -35.92 -28.60 54.24
CA ALA A 135 -36.22 -29.00 52.88
C ALA A 135 -34.96 -29.61 52.24
N PRO A 136 -35.04 -30.76 51.56
CA PRO A 136 -33.87 -31.35 50.92
C PRO A 136 -33.36 -30.43 49.80
N SER A 137 -32.03 -30.33 49.65
CA SER A 137 -31.44 -29.82 48.41
C SER A 137 -31.51 -30.89 47.32
N LEU A 138 -31.56 -30.46 46.06
CA LEU A 138 -31.80 -31.30 44.90
C LEU A 138 -30.99 -30.79 43.71
N HIS A 139 -30.15 -31.66 43.13
CA HIS A 139 -29.32 -31.42 41.95
C HIS A 139 -29.25 -32.70 41.10
N PHE A 140 -28.76 -32.62 39.86
CA PHE A 140 -28.41 -33.82 39.09
C PHE A 140 -27.18 -34.52 39.71
N ALA A 141 -27.13 -35.85 39.70
CA ALA A 141 -26.00 -36.61 40.25
C ALA A 141 -24.94 -36.84 39.16
N THR A 142 -23.74 -36.25 39.33
CA THR A 142 -22.52 -36.49 38.52
C THR A 142 -22.77 -36.76 37.04
N ASP A 143 -23.44 -35.83 36.36
CA ASP A 143 -23.62 -35.95 34.92
C ASP A 143 -23.23 -34.65 34.22
N ALA A 144 -22.32 -34.76 33.27
CA ALA A 144 -21.81 -33.64 32.48
C ALA A 144 -22.80 -33.23 31.37
N ALA A 145 -23.94 -33.93 31.24
CA ALA A 145 -24.85 -33.81 30.10
C ALA A 145 -25.98 -32.78 30.25
N VAL A 146 -26.23 -32.20 31.45
CA VAL A 146 -27.32 -31.22 31.64
C VAL A 146 -26.79 -29.79 31.59
N THR A 147 -26.92 -29.12 30.44
CA THR A 147 -26.54 -27.72 30.26
C THR A 147 -27.80 -26.85 30.22
N ASN A 148 -27.89 -25.83 31.08
CA ASN A 148 -29.05 -24.92 31.17
C ASN A 148 -30.41 -25.62 31.34
N GLY A 149 -30.44 -26.83 31.91
CA GLY A 149 -31.66 -27.61 32.08
C GLY A 149 -32.14 -28.32 30.81
N LEU A 150 -31.29 -28.51 29.80
CA LEU A 150 -31.54 -29.38 28.64
C LEU A 150 -30.58 -30.57 28.66
N THR A 151 -31.03 -31.73 28.20
CA THR A 151 -30.22 -32.96 28.13
C THR A 151 -30.69 -33.89 27.02
N ALA A 152 -29.74 -34.48 26.30
CA ALA A 152 -29.97 -35.62 25.41
C ALA A 152 -29.98 -36.98 26.14
N ASP A 153 -29.70 -36.97 27.43
CA ASP A 153 -29.77 -38.15 28.28
C ASP A 153 -31.18 -38.34 28.87
N ASN A 154 -31.82 -39.46 28.52
CA ASN A 154 -33.13 -39.87 29.02
C ASN A 154 -33.06 -40.77 30.28
N THR A 155 -31.88 -40.94 30.86
CA THR A 155 -31.60 -41.74 32.07
C THR A 155 -31.15 -40.85 33.22
N LEU A 156 -32.11 -40.23 33.91
CA LEU A 156 -31.81 -39.20 34.91
C LEU A 156 -31.28 -39.78 36.24
N ALA A 157 -30.41 -39.03 36.92
CA ALA A 157 -30.00 -39.31 38.29
C ALA A 157 -29.98 -38.03 39.13
N PHE A 158 -30.37 -38.14 40.40
CA PHE A 158 -30.53 -37.00 41.32
C PHE A 158 -29.71 -37.20 42.59
N SER A 159 -29.20 -36.10 43.13
CA SER A 159 -28.49 -36.09 44.40
C SER A 159 -28.80 -34.83 45.19
N GLY A 160 -28.43 -34.83 46.47
CA GLY A 160 -28.56 -33.65 47.29
C GLY A 160 -28.27 -33.92 48.75
N THR A 161 -28.75 -33.00 49.59
CA THR A 161 -28.63 -33.08 51.04
C THR A 161 -29.99 -33.02 51.70
N ALA A 162 -30.13 -33.69 52.84
CA ALA A 162 -31.28 -33.66 53.73
C ALA A 162 -30.80 -33.89 55.16
N ASP A 163 -31.69 -33.78 56.15
CA ASP A 163 -31.31 -34.08 57.53
C ASP A 163 -30.79 -35.53 57.66
N PRO A 164 -29.72 -35.78 58.45
CA PRO A 164 -29.08 -37.10 58.51
C PRO A 164 -30.05 -38.24 58.83
N ASN A 165 -29.96 -39.34 58.06
CA ASN A 165 -30.82 -40.52 58.15
C ASN A 165 -32.30 -40.28 57.76
N ALA A 166 -32.67 -39.13 57.20
CA ALA A 166 -34.00 -38.91 56.65
C ALA A 166 -34.21 -39.69 55.34
N THR A 167 -35.45 -40.12 55.11
CA THR A 167 -35.90 -40.69 53.83
C THR A 167 -36.39 -39.56 52.93
N VAL A 168 -35.74 -39.40 51.77
CA VAL A 168 -36.07 -38.39 50.75
C VAL A 168 -36.92 -39.04 49.67
N GLU A 169 -38.14 -38.57 49.44
CA GLU A 169 -39.01 -38.97 48.34
C GLU A 169 -38.86 -37.97 47.19
N ILE A 170 -38.65 -38.47 45.97
CA ILE A 170 -38.41 -37.67 44.76
C ILE A 170 -39.65 -37.73 43.88
N PHE A 171 -40.03 -36.60 43.30
CA PHE A 171 -41.20 -36.44 42.44
C PHE A 171 -40.81 -35.87 41.09
N LEU A 172 -41.32 -36.47 40.01
CA LEU A 172 -41.25 -35.97 38.64
C LEU A 172 -42.66 -35.51 38.22
N ASN A 173 -42.85 -34.22 37.93
CA ASN A 173 -44.17 -33.63 37.62
C ASN A 173 -45.26 -34.01 38.65
N ASN A 174 -44.93 -33.89 39.94
CA ASN A 174 -45.78 -34.25 41.09
C ASN A 174 -46.11 -35.75 41.25
N ARG A 175 -45.51 -36.64 40.45
CA ARG A 175 -45.60 -38.09 40.64
C ARG A 175 -44.37 -38.58 41.39
N SER A 176 -44.57 -39.28 42.50
CA SER A 176 -43.47 -39.94 43.22
C SER A 176 -42.80 -40.98 42.31
N ILE A 177 -41.49 -40.86 42.13
CA ILE A 177 -40.66 -41.76 41.32
C ILE A 177 -39.80 -42.70 42.16
N GLY A 178 -39.65 -42.43 43.46
CA GLY A 178 -38.95 -43.29 44.39
C GLY A 178 -38.45 -42.55 45.63
N THR A 179 -37.71 -43.27 46.48
CA THR A 179 -37.14 -42.73 47.71
C THR A 179 -35.67 -43.08 47.85
N ALA A 180 -34.86 -42.15 48.35
CA ALA A 180 -33.49 -42.34 48.79
C ALA A 180 -33.36 -42.11 50.31
N THR A 181 -32.26 -42.57 50.93
CA THR A 181 -31.97 -42.27 52.34
C THR A 181 -30.71 -41.43 52.44
N ALA A 182 -30.79 -40.30 53.15
CA ALA A 182 -29.62 -39.49 53.45
C ALA A 182 -28.70 -40.22 54.44
N ASN A 183 -27.41 -40.28 54.14
CA ASN A 183 -26.42 -40.91 55.01
C ASN A 183 -26.19 -40.10 56.31
N SER A 184 -25.27 -40.56 57.17
CA SER A 184 -24.97 -39.89 58.44
C SER A 184 -24.43 -38.46 58.30
N ASN A 185 -23.96 -38.08 57.11
CA ASN A 185 -23.49 -36.74 56.77
C ASN A 185 -24.57 -35.91 56.04
N GLY A 186 -25.79 -36.45 55.90
CA GLY A 186 -26.92 -35.78 55.26
C GLY A 186 -26.92 -35.85 53.74
N VAL A 187 -26.04 -36.63 53.09
CA VAL A 187 -25.97 -36.74 51.62
C VAL A 187 -26.82 -37.90 51.13
N TRP A 188 -27.58 -37.69 50.05
CA TRP A 188 -28.39 -38.73 49.40
C TRP A 188 -28.18 -38.72 47.87
N SER A 189 -28.41 -39.88 47.25
CA SER A 189 -28.46 -40.05 45.80
C SER A 189 -29.62 -40.97 45.41
N PHE A 190 -30.21 -40.71 44.25
CA PHE A 190 -31.30 -41.47 43.67
C PHE A 190 -31.02 -41.66 42.18
N ASP A 191 -30.76 -42.90 41.80
CA ASP A 191 -30.55 -43.31 40.41
C ASP A 191 -31.90 -43.66 39.77
N TYR A 192 -32.27 -42.94 38.71
CA TYR A 192 -33.48 -43.18 37.93
C TYR A 192 -33.17 -43.73 36.52
N SER A 193 -31.93 -44.17 36.28
CA SER A 193 -31.45 -44.60 34.97
C SER A 193 -32.12 -45.87 34.43
N GLU A 194 -32.72 -46.70 35.28
CA GLU A 194 -33.48 -47.88 34.83
C GLU A 194 -34.84 -47.53 34.19
N THR A 195 -35.27 -46.26 34.26
CA THR A 195 -36.51 -45.79 33.64
C THR A 195 -36.22 -44.74 32.58
N ILE A 196 -36.58 -45.03 31.33
CA ILE A 196 -36.49 -44.07 30.24
C ILE A 196 -37.50 -42.95 30.46
N VAL A 197 -37.00 -41.72 30.49
CA VAL A 197 -37.81 -40.49 30.51
C VAL A 197 -38.05 -40.07 29.06
N GLU A 198 -39.30 -40.07 28.62
CA GLU A 198 -39.67 -39.63 27.28
C GLU A 198 -39.31 -38.15 27.05
N ASP A 199 -39.16 -37.72 25.80
CA ASP A 199 -38.86 -36.32 25.52
C ASP A 199 -39.94 -35.37 26.06
N GLY A 200 -39.49 -34.22 26.58
CA GLY A 200 -40.35 -33.18 27.12
C GLY A 200 -39.76 -32.46 28.32
N SER A 201 -40.49 -31.45 28.80
CA SER A 201 -40.10 -30.66 29.97
C SER A 201 -40.69 -31.24 31.26
N TYR A 202 -39.82 -31.38 32.26
CA TYR A 202 -40.10 -31.97 33.55
C TYR A 202 -39.70 -31.04 34.68
N THR A 203 -40.44 -31.13 35.78
CA THR A 203 -40.12 -30.47 37.05
C THR A 203 -39.89 -31.54 38.11
N VAL A 204 -38.70 -31.55 38.69
CA VAL A 204 -38.27 -32.48 39.74
C VAL A 204 -38.32 -31.78 41.08
N THR A 205 -38.89 -32.44 42.09
CA THR A 205 -38.94 -31.94 43.47
C THR A 205 -38.68 -33.08 44.46
N ALA A 206 -38.28 -32.76 45.69
CA ALA A 206 -38.03 -33.74 46.73
C ALA A 206 -38.63 -33.33 48.09
N ILE A 207 -39.02 -34.31 48.91
CA ILE A 207 -39.53 -34.12 50.28
C ILE A 207 -38.82 -35.11 51.22
N ALA A 208 -38.28 -34.65 52.34
CA ALA A 208 -37.61 -35.50 53.34
C ALA A 208 -38.57 -35.86 54.49
N SER A 209 -38.42 -37.06 55.05
CA SER A 209 -39.18 -37.54 56.21
C SER A 209 -38.27 -38.25 57.23
N ASN A 210 -38.57 -38.10 58.53
CA ASN A 210 -37.81 -38.76 59.59
C ASN A 210 -38.48 -40.08 60.03
N ALA A 211 -37.81 -40.85 60.90
CA ALA A 211 -38.32 -42.10 61.44
C ALA A 211 -39.63 -41.96 62.25
N ASP A 212 -39.96 -40.75 62.71
CA ASP A 212 -41.20 -40.43 63.43
C ASP A 212 -42.36 -40.04 62.50
N GLY A 213 -42.12 -39.96 61.18
CA GLY A 213 -43.13 -39.64 60.16
C GLY A 213 -43.39 -38.14 59.94
N ASN A 214 -42.57 -37.25 60.51
CA ASN A 214 -42.63 -35.82 60.18
C ASN A 214 -42.05 -35.59 58.77
N THR A 215 -42.57 -34.62 58.01
CA THR A 215 -42.11 -34.27 56.66
C THR A 215 -41.54 -32.85 56.59
N SER A 216 -40.56 -32.63 55.73
CA SER A 216 -40.02 -31.31 55.40
C SER A 216 -40.96 -30.51 54.47
N PRO A 217 -40.72 -29.20 54.27
CA PRO A 217 -41.18 -28.52 53.07
C PRO A 217 -40.57 -29.15 51.79
N THR A 218 -41.23 -28.97 50.66
CA THR A 218 -40.73 -29.40 49.34
C THR A 218 -39.45 -28.64 48.97
N SER A 219 -38.51 -29.31 48.29
CA SER A 219 -37.32 -28.69 47.72
C SER A 219 -37.66 -27.56 46.74
N ILE A 220 -36.69 -26.73 46.42
CA ILE A 220 -36.77 -25.87 45.24
C ILE A 220 -36.92 -26.79 44.01
N PRO A 221 -37.84 -26.50 43.06
CA PRO A 221 -37.99 -27.32 41.86
C PRO A 221 -36.76 -27.23 40.95
N LEU A 222 -36.35 -28.38 40.42
CA LEU A 222 -35.33 -28.51 39.39
C LEU A 222 -36.01 -28.75 38.05
N HIS A 223 -35.73 -27.90 37.06
CA HIS A 223 -36.32 -28.01 35.71
C HIS A 223 -35.36 -28.75 34.77
N VAL A 224 -35.90 -29.67 33.98
CA VAL A 224 -35.14 -30.37 32.92
C VAL A 224 -36.00 -30.61 31.70
N THR A 225 -35.46 -30.39 30.53
CA THR A 225 -36.03 -30.82 29.25
C THR A 225 -35.17 -31.94 28.72
N VAL A 226 -35.78 -33.11 28.55
CA VAL A 226 -35.16 -34.26 27.88
C VAL A 226 -35.51 -34.14 26.41
N ASP A 227 -34.50 -34.17 25.55
CA ASP A 227 -34.65 -34.12 24.10
C ASP A 227 -33.64 -35.08 23.46
N THR A 228 -34.11 -36.25 23.06
CA THR A 228 -33.31 -37.31 22.42
C THR A 228 -33.45 -37.35 20.91
N VAL A 229 -34.13 -36.36 20.32
CA VAL A 229 -34.41 -36.32 18.89
C VAL A 229 -33.29 -35.59 18.17
N ALA A 230 -32.57 -36.30 17.31
CA ALA A 230 -31.62 -35.66 16.41
C ALA A 230 -32.31 -34.71 15.42
N PRO A 231 -31.66 -33.59 15.07
CA PRO A 231 -32.14 -32.71 14.01
C PRO A 231 -32.22 -33.46 12.67
N ASP A 232 -33.11 -33.01 11.78
CA ASP A 232 -33.12 -33.48 10.39
C ASP A 232 -31.77 -33.19 9.71
N ALA A 233 -31.37 -34.05 8.76
CA ALA A 233 -30.13 -33.85 8.01
C ALA A 233 -30.14 -32.46 7.32
N PRO A 234 -29.05 -31.67 7.45
CA PRO A 234 -28.98 -30.36 6.81
C PRO A 234 -29.02 -30.50 5.29
N VAL A 235 -29.48 -29.44 4.61
CA VAL A 235 -29.49 -29.34 3.15
C VAL A 235 -28.47 -28.30 2.75
N ILE A 236 -27.53 -28.67 1.87
CA ILE A 236 -26.64 -27.72 1.21
C ILE A 236 -27.38 -27.20 -0.03
N LEU A 237 -27.61 -25.89 -0.11
CA LEU A 237 -28.39 -25.25 -1.18
C LEU A 237 -27.51 -24.80 -2.35
N SER A 238 -26.37 -24.20 -2.06
CA SER A 238 -25.42 -23.71 -3.07
C SER A 238 -24.04 -23.45 -2.46
N PHE A 239 -23.09 -23.11 -3.32
CA PHE A 239 -21.83 -22.47 -2.95
C PHE A 239 -21.69 -21.08 -3.64
N SER A 240 -20.69 -20.24 -3.31
CA SER A 240 -20.40 -18.97 -4.02
C SER A 240 -20.10 -19.24 -5.50
N THR A 241 -20.12 -18.18 -6.32
CA THR A 241 -20.48 -18.29 -7.74
C THR A 241 -19.71 -19.38 -8.46
N ASP A 242 -20.45 -20.45 -8.78
CA ASP A 242 -20.24 -21.37 -9.92
C ASP A 242 -19.84 -20.50 -11.12
N SER A 243 -18.54 -20.33 -11.29
CA SER A 243 -17.95 -19.36 -12.19
C SER A 243 -17.91 -20.00 -13.57
N GLY A 244 -18.13 -19.21 -14.60
CA GLY A 244 -18.38 -19.76 -15.94
C GLY A 244 -19.84 -20.20 -16.10
N THR A 245 -20.10 -21.51 -16.16
CA THR A 245 -21.44 -22.03 -16.53
C THR A 245 -22.32 -22.27 -15.30
N PRO A 246 -23.49 -21.61 -15.17
CA PRO A 246 -24.33 -21.81 -14.00
C PRO A 246 -24.89 -23.24 -13.88
N ALA A 247 -24.78 -23.80 -12.68
CA ALA A 247 -25.25 -25.10 -12.24
C ALA A 247 -24.51 -26.32 -12.84
N ASP A 248 -23.22 -26.17 -13.19
CA ASP A 248 -22.37 -27.28 -13.61
C ASP A 248 -21.47 -27.84 -12.50
N SER A 249 -21.48 -27.21 -11.32
CA SER A 249 -20.69 -27.60 -10.14
C SER A 249 -19.18 -27.36 -10.31
N LEU A 250 -18.76 -26.48 -11.22
CA LEU A 250 -17.36 -26.17 -11.51
C LEU A 250 -17.06 -24.71 -11.16
N THR A 251 -15.96 -24.44 -10.45
CA THR A 251 -15.60 -23.07 -10.06
C THR A 251 -14.10 -22.81 -9.96
N SER A 252 -13.72 -21.56 -10.24
CA SER A 252 -12.41 -20.98 -10.04
C SER A 252 -12.24 -20.33 -8.67
N ASP A 253 -13.31 -20.28 -7.86
CA ASP A 253 -13.24 -19.85 -6.47
C ASP A 253 -12.64 -20.96 -5.61
N SER A 254 -11.35 -20.87 -5.30
CA SER A 254 -10.67 -21.79 -4.37
C SER A 254 -11.15 -21.66 -2.92
N THR A 255 -11.97 -20.67 -2.59
CA THR A 255 -12.50 -20.40 -1.24
C THR A 255 -14.04 -20.35 -1.22
N PRO A 256 -14.72 -21.44 -1.64
CA PRO A 256 -16.16 -21.43 -1.84
C PRO A 256 -16.94 -21.18 -0.54
N THR A 257 -17.96 -20.33 -0.64
CA THR A 257 -18.92 -20.04 0.43
C THR A 257 -20.12 -20.97 0.33
N PHE A 258 -20.27 -21.91 1.25
CA PHE A 258 -21.42 -22.83 1.26
C PHE A 258 -22.63 -22.20 1.96
N THR A 259 -23.81 -22.36 1.37
CA THR A 259 -25.08 -21.98 2.01
C THR A 259 -26.02 -23.17 2.10
N GLY A 260 -26.89 -23.15 3.09
CA GLY A 260 -27.87 -24.21 3.26
C GLY A 260 -28.92 -23.95 4.31
N THR A 261 -29.66 -25.01 4.65
CA THR A 261 -30.64 -25.01 5.72
C THR A 261 -30.42 -26.15 6.70
N ALA A 262 -30.77 -25.92 7.96
CA ALA A 262 -30.79 -26.92 9.02
C ALA A 262 -31.84 -26.52 10.07
N GLU A 263 -31.95 -27.27 11.17
CA GLU A 263 -32.78 -26.86 12.30
C GLU A 263 -32.36 -25.48 12.84
N ALA A 264 -33.33 -24.65 13.19
CA ALA A 264 -33.08 -23.29 13.64
C ALA A 264 -32.23 -23.27 14.93
N ASN A 265 -31.18 -22.45 14.94
CA ASN A 265 -30.19 -22.36 16.02
C ASN A 265 -29.31 -23.62 16.22
N ALA A 266 -29.37 -24.61 15.33
CA ALA A 266 -28.44 -25.74 15.33
C ALA A 266 -27.04 -25.32 14.87
N THR A 267 -26.02 -26.00 15.37
CA THR A 267 -24.64 -25.90 14.85
C THR A 267 -24.52 -26.81 13.64
N VAL A 268 -23.97 -26.31 12.53
CA VAL A 268 -23.75 -27.08 11.31
C VAL A 268 -22.26 -27.27 11.10
N GLU A 269 -21.84 -28.51 10.92
CA GLU A 269 -20.48 -28.90 10.56
C GLU A 269 -20.45 -29.29 9.09
N ILE A 270 -19.55 -28.67 8.31
CA ILE A 270 -19.39 -28.93 6.88
C ILE A 270 -18.07 -29.68 6.66
N TYR A 271 -18.12 -30.71 5.82
CA TYR A 271 -17.06 -31.67 5.57
C TYR A 271 -16.73 -31.76 4.09
N LEU A 272 -15.45 -31.96 3.78
CA LEU A 272 -14.92 -32.32 2.47
C LEU A 272 -14.48 -33.79 2.52
N GLY A 273 -15.33 -34.71 2.05
CA GLY A 273 -15.16 -36.13 2.35
C GLY A 273 -15.27 -36.43 3.86
N GLU A 274 -14.17 -36.88 4.48
CA GLU A 274 -14.10 -37.16 5.93
C GLU A 274 -13.47 -36.01 6.75
N THR A 275 -12.93 -34.99 6.08
CA THR A 275 -12.23 -33.87 6.74
C THR A 275 -13.20 -32.74 7.06
N LEU A 276 -13.19 -32.25 8.30
CA LEU A 276 -13.99 -31.09 8.72
C LEU A 276 -13.43 -29.83 8.04
N LEU A 277 -14.26 -29.17 7.24
CA LEU A 277 -13.93 -27.95 6.52
C LEU A 277 -14.23 -26.70 7.36
N GLY A 278 -15.27 -26.76 8.19
CA GLY A 278 -15.62 -25.67 9.11
C GLY A 278 -16.95 -25.88 9.81
N THR A 279 -17.27 -24.98 10.73
CA THR A 279 -18.51 -25.00 11.51
C THR A 279 -19.20 -23.64 11.45
N THR A 280 -20.53 -23.64 11.44
CA THR A 280 -21.36 -22.43 11.44
C THR A 280 -22.62 -22.66 12.26
N LYS A 281 -23.40 -21.61 12.52
CA LYS A 281 -24.70 -21.73 13.20
C LYS A 281 -25.83 -21.35 12.27
N THR A 282 -26.94 -22.06 12.42
CA THR A 282 -28.16 -21.79 11.69
C THR A 282 -28.91 -20.64 12.35
N GLY A 283 -29.36 -19.67 11.56
CA GLY A 283 -30.21 -18.58 12.04
C GLY A 283 -31.58 -19.06 12.54
N SER A 284 -32.34 -18.16 13.15
CA SER A 284 -33.71 -18.45 13.64
C SER A 284 -34.70 -18.83 12.52
N ASN A 285 -34.36 -18.56 11.28
CA ASN A 285 -35.09 -18.92 10.07
C ASN A 285 -34.66 -20.28 9.47
N GLY A 286 -33.68 -20.97 10.07
CA GLY A 286 -33.19 -22.25 9.57
C GLY A 286 -32.14 -22.17 8.46
N THR A 287 -31.57 -20.98 8.16
CA THR A 287 -30.52 -20.83 7.13
C THR A 287 -29.12 -20.71 7.74
N TRP A 288 -28.11 -21.22 7.05
CA TRP A 288 -26.70 -21.10 7.44
C TRP A 288 -25.81 -20.74 6.25
N THR A 289 -24.66 -20.15 6.56
CA THR A 289 -23.60 -19.80 5.60
C THR A 289 -22.24 -20.12 6.24
N LEU A 290 -21.33 -20.71 5.47
CA LEU A 290 -19.94 -20.94 5.85
C LEU A 290 -19.03 -20.40 4.75
N HIS A 291 -18.17 -19.44 5.10
CA HIS A 291 -17.08 -18.97 4.24
C HIS A 291 -15.82 -19.77 4.56
N THR A 292 -15.18 -20.37 3.56
CA THR A 292 -13.89 -21.05 3.75
C THR A 292 -12.75 -20.04 3.66
N THR A 293 -11.84 -20.03 4.63
CA THR A 293 -10.67 -19.13 4.64
C THR A 293 -9.40 -19.78 4.10
N THR A 294 -9.40 -21.10 3.96
CA THR A 294 -8.27 -21.87 3.42
C THR A 294 -8.59 -22.25 1.98
N ALA A 295 -7.72 -21.89 1.04
CA ALA A 295 -7.86 -22.23 -0.36
C ALA A 295 -7.82 -23.76 -0.58
N LEU A 296 -8.85 -24.28 -1.25
CA LEU A 296 -8.93 -25.64 -1.76
C LEU A 296 -8.07 -25.77 -3.02
N GLN A 297 -7.50 -26.95 -3.24
CA GLN A 297 -6.66 -27.23 -4.41
C GLN A 297 -7.53 -27.70 -5.58
N ASP A 298 -7.00 -27.61 -6.80
CA ASP A 298 -7.70 -28.11 -7.99
C ASP A 298 -7.98 -29.62 -7.87
N ALA A 299 -9.26 -29.97 -7.75
CA ALA A 299 -9.72 -31.35 -7.60
C ALA A 299 -11.26 -31.45 -7.63
N ASP A 300 -11.75 -32.68 -7.83
CA ASP A 300 -13.14 -33.06 -7.56
C ASP A 300 -13.33 -33.33 -6.06
N TYR A 301 -14.33 -32.68 -5.48
CA TYR A 301 -14.70 -32.82 -4.09
C TYR A 301 -16.16 -33.22 -3.90
N ILE A 302 -16.44 -33.83 -2.73
CA ILE A 302 -17.79 -34.10 -2.26
C ILE A 302 -17.97 -33.39 -0.92
N VAL A 303 -18.91 -32.45 -0.88
CA VAL A 303 -19.26 -31.69 0.32
C VAL A 303 -20.44 -32.35 1.02
N LEU A 304 -20.30 -32.53 2.33
CA LEU A 304 -21.31 -33.09 3.23
C LEU A 304 -21.50 -32.15 4.42
N ALA A 305 -22.68 -32.17 5.05
CA ALA A 305 -22.94 -31.42 6.27
C ALA A 305 -23.66 -32.26 7.33
N LYS A 306 -23.46 -31.94 8.61
CA LYS A 306 -24.21 -32.45 9.77
C LYS A 306 -24.73 -31.29 10.61
N ALA A 307 -25.86 -31.47 11.27
CA ALA A 307 -26.41 -30.53 12.22
C ALA A 307 -26.36 -31.11 13.64
N ILE A 308 -26.10 -30.25 14.62
CA ILE A 308 -26.06 -30.56 16.04
C ILE A 308 -27.03 -29.61 16.74
N ASP A 309 -28.05 -30.15 17.41
CA ASP A 309 -29.04 -29.34 18.12
C ASP A 309 -28.49 -28.74 19.43
N ALA A 310 -29.34 -28.03 20.18
CA ALA A 310 -28.95 -27.38 21.44
C ALA A 310 -28.62 -28.36 22.59
N THR A 311 -29.01 -29.64 22.46
CA THR A 311 -28.78 -30.70 23.44
C THR A 311 -27.63 -31.63 23.07
N GLY A 312 -27.07 -31.45 21.87
CA GLY A 312 -25.94 -32.22 21.35
C GLY A 312 -26.35 -33.43 20.50
N ASN A 313 -27.63 -33.60 20.14
CA ASN A 313 -28.00 -34.66 19.21
C ASN A 313 -27.51 -34.31 17.80
N ILE A 314 -26.96 -35.30 17.09
CA ILE A 314 -26.31 -35.13 15.79
C ILE A 314 -27.17 -35.76 14.69
N SER A 315 -27.42 -35.02 13.60
CA SER A 315 -28.17 -35.51 12.44
C SER A 315 -27.40 -36.58 11.63
N GLU A 316 -28.11 -37.24 10.71
CA GLU A 316 -27.48 -37.89 9.56
C GLU A 316 -26.76 -36.87 8.65
N PHE A 317 -25.86 -37.33 7.78
CA PHE A 317 -25.23 -36.46 6.78
C PHE A 317 -26.24 -35.95 5.75
N SER A 318 -25.99 -34.74 5.24
CA SER A 318 -26.69 -34.18 4.08
C SER A 318 -26.58 -35.07 2.84
N GLN A 319 -27.39 -34.77 1.81
CA GLN A 319 -27.08 -35.28 0.48
C GLN A 319 -25.71 -34.74 0.02
N PRO A 320 -24.89 -35.57 -0.65
CA PRO A 320 -23.58 -35.15 -1.15
C PRO A 320 -23.73 -34.08 -2.24
N LEU A 321 -23.01 -32.99 -2.11
CA LEU A 321 -22.87 -31.96 -3.14
C LEU A 321 -21.52 -32.13 -3.84
N PRO A 322 -21.46 -32.59 -5.11
CA PRO A 322 -20.23 -32.59 -5.87
C PRO A 322 -19.86 -31.15 -6.25
N ILE A 323 -18.58 -30.82 -6.12
CA ILE A 323 -17.99 -29.59 -6.63
C ILE A 323 -16.63 -29.93 -7.25
N THR A 324 -16.23 -29.19 -8.27
CA THR A 324 -14.88 -29.25 -8.85
C THR A 324 -14.25 -27.88 -8.72
N ILE A 325 -13.07 -27.82 -8.08
CA ILE A 325 -12.24 -26.61 -8.04
C ILE A 325 -11.27 -26.70 -9.21
N ASP A 326 -11.27 -25.67 -10.04
CA ASP A 326 -10.35 -25.51 -11.16
C ASP A 326 -9.93 -24.04 -11.23
N THR A 327 -8.74 -23.74 -10.73
CA THR A 327 -8.14 -22.40 -10.74
C THR A 327 -7.17 -22.18 -11.90
N SER A 328 -7.05 -23.17 -12.79
CA SER A 328 -6.07 -23.18 -13.86
C SER A 328 -6.59 -22.38 -15.05
N SER A 329 -5.99 -21.22 -15.32
CA SER A 329 -6.36 -20.41 -16.49
C SER A 329 -5.96 -21.06 -17.82
N PRO A 330 -6.76 -20.88 -18.90
CA PRO A 330 -6.36 -21.26 -20.25
C PRO A 330 -5.04 -20.62 -20.65
N ASP A 331 -4.31 -21.26 -21.55
CA ASP A 331 -3.26 -20.60 -22.32
C ASP A 331 -3.87 -19.44 -23.14
N ALA A 332 -3.08 -18.38 -23.37
CA ALA A 332 -3.52 -17.26 -24.19
C ALA A 332 -3.94 -17.74 -25.59
N PRO A 333 -5.10 -17.33 -26.12
CA PRO A 333 -5.52 -17.73 -27.45
C PRO A 333 -4.54 -17.25 -28.52
N THR A 334 -4.53 -17.94 -29.64
CA THR A 334 -3.79 -17.51 -30.84
C THR A 334 -4.78 -17.02 -31.89
N ILE A 335 -4.50 -15.88 -32.52
CA ILE A 335 -5.12 -15.49 -33.77
C ILE A 335 -4.30 -16.16 -34.88
N LEU A 336 -4.91 -17.09 -35.61
CA LEU A 336 -4.23 -17.86 -36.65
C LEU A 336 -4.40 -17.23 -38.03
N LYS A 337 -5.55 -16.57 -38.27
CA LYS A 337 -5.88 -16.08 -39.62
C LYS A 337 -6.97 -15.03 -39.67
N VAL A 338 -6.77 -14.04 -40.53
CA VAL A 338 -7.82 -13.19 -41.14
C VAL A 338 -8.39 -13.93 -42.36
N MET A 339 -9.69 -14.23 -42.35
CA MET A 339 -10.30 -15.14 -43.32
C MET A 339 -10.35 -14.59 -44.76
N SER A 340 -10.36 -13.26 -44.92
CA SER A 340 -10.41 -12.57 -46.21
C SER A 340 -9.15 -11.74 -46.49
N ASP A 341 -7.99 -12.26 -46.11
CA ASP A 341 -6.71 -11.55 -46.31
C ASP A 341 -6.38 -11.41 -47.81
N THR A 342 -6.14 -10.17 -48.26
CA THR A 342 -5.85 -9.83 -49.66
C THR A 342 -4.37 -9.50 -49.82
N GLY A 343 -3.84 -9.51 -51.04
CA GLY A 343 -2.40 -9.29 -51.23
C GLY A 343 -1.58 -10.51 -50.81
N LEU A 344 -0.69 -10.36 -49.83
CA LEU A 344 0.13 -11.45 -49.30
C LEU A 344 -0.64 -12.23 -48.22
N ALA A 345 -0.69 -13.55 -48.35
CA ALA A 345 -1.48 -14.36 -47.42
C ALA A 345 -0.87 -14.40 -46.02
N ASP A 346 -1.73 -14.17 -45.02
CA ASP A 346 -1.50 -14.32 -43.59
C ASP A 346 -0.46 -13.31 -43.04
N ASP A 347 -0.30 -12.14 -43.67
CA ASP A 347 0.56 -11.04 -43.19
C ASP A 347 -0.20 -9.95 -42.41
N GLY A 348 -1.53 -10.01 -42.43
CA GLY A 348 -2.40 -9.07 -41.70
C GLY A 348 -2.60 -7.73 -42.40
N VAL A 349 -2.28 -7.60 -43.69
CA VAL A 349 -2.44 -6.37 -44.47
C VAL A 349 -3.43 -6.61 -45.61
N THR A 350 -4.59 -5.94 -45.57
CA THR A 350 -5.68 -6.22 -46.52
C THR A 350 -6.46 -4.98 -46.94
N TYR A 351 -7.04 -5.00 -48.15
CA TYR A 351 -8.02 -4.01 -48.60
C TYR A 351 -9.47 -4.39 -48.30
N ASP A 352 -9.72 -5.60 -47.79
CA ASP A 352 -11.07 -6.02 -47.42
C ASP A 352 -11.47 -5.35 -46.09
N THR A 353 -12.59 -4.65 -46.10
CA THR A 353 -13.13 -3.97 -44.92
C THR A 353 -14.05 -4.86 -44.09
N SER A 354 -14.49 -6.00 -44.64
CA SER A 354 -15.45 -6.93 -44.03
C SER A 354 -14.77 -8.24 -43.68
N LEU A 355 -14.24 -8.32 -42.46
CA LEU A 355 -13.34 -9.40 -42.06
C LEU A 355 -14.02 -10.47 -41.21
N GLY A 356 -13.38 -11.63 -41.15
CA GLY A 356 -13.64 -12.61 -40.12
C GLY A 356 -12.33 -13.19 -39.61
N PHE A 357 -12.34 -13.67 -38.37
CA PHE A 357 -11.15 -14.08 -37.66
C PHE A 357 -11.24 -15.54 -37.25
N SER A 358 -10.10 -16.20 -37.14
CA SER A 358 -10.03 -17.57 -36.64
C SER A 358 -8.74 -17.81 -35.88
N GLY A 359 -8.79 -18.78 -34.98
CA GLY A 359 -7.69 -19.04 -34.07
C GLY A 359 -7.81 -20.35 -33.31
N GLY A 360 -6.93 -20.53 -32.34
CA GLY A 360 -6.87 -21.71 -31.49
C GLY A 360 -6.62 -21.36 -30.03
N VAL A 361 -7.29 -22.08 -29.14
CA VAL A 361 -7.04 -22.14 -27.70
C VAL A 361 -7.50 -23.51 -27.20
N GLU A 362 -7.59 -23.74 -25.91
CA GLU A 362 -8.12 -25.00 -25.38
C GLU A 362 -9.58 -25.29 -25.82
N PRO A 363 -9.98 -26.57 -25.92
CA PRO A 363 -11.35 -26.96 -26.23
C PRO A 363 -12.36 -26.48 -25.19
N PHE A 364 -13.58 -26.18 -25.64
CA PHE A 364 -14.75 -25.76 -24.84
C PHE A 364 -14.64 -24.41 -24.11
N ALA A 365 -13.57 -23.65 -24.32
CA ALA A 365 -13.45 -22.26 -23.88
C ALA A 365 -14.34 -21.30 -24.70
N THR A 366 -14.62 -20.14 -24.11
CA THR A 366 -15.22 -18.97 -24.80
C THR A 366 -14.11 -17.97 -25.10
N VAL A 367 -13.96 -17.57 -26.35
CA VAL A 367 -12.96 -16.57 -26.78
C VAL A 367 -13.66 -15.23 -27.01
N GLU A 368 -13.20 -14.21 -26.32
CA GLU A 368 -13.57 -12.81 -26.55
C GLU A 368 -12.52 -12.13 -27.43
N LEU A 369 -12.98 -11.38 -28.42
CA LEU A 369 -12.13 -10.66 -29.37
C LEU A 369 -12.19 -9.16 -29.10
N PHE A 370 -11.05 -8.50 -29.22
CA PHE A 370 -10.90 -7.07 -29.03
C PHE A 370 -10.26 -6.42 -30.26
N ILE A 371 -10.75 -5.23 -30.63
CA ILE A 371 -10.12 -4.32 -31.60
C ILE A 371 -9.72 -3.06 -30.86
N ASN A 372 -8.42 -2.72 -30.85
CA ASN A 372 -7.87 -1.55 -30.15
C ASN A 372 -8.31 -1.49 -28.67
N GLY A 373 -8.30 -2.65 -28.00
CA GLY A 373 -8.74 -2.80 -26.60
C GLY A 373 -10.25 -2.79 -26.36
N THR A 374 -11.09 -2.60 -27.40
CA THR A 374 -12.55 -2.65 -27.28
C THR A 374 -13.08 -4.02 -27.66
N SER A 375 -13.87 -4.66 -26.78
CA SER A 375 -14.52 -5.94 -27.09
C SER A 375 -15.51 -5.80 -28.24
N ILE A 376 -15.38 -6.68 -29.24
CA ILE A 376 -16.28 -6.77 -30.40
C ILE A 376 -17.22 -7.99 -30.33
N GLY A 377 -17.08 -8.81 -29.29
CA GLY A 377 -17.92 -9.97 -29.03
C GLY A 377 -17.10 -11.24 -28.76
N SER A 378 -17.82 -12.34 -28.54
CA SER A 378 -17.23 -13.62 -28.20
C SER A 378 -17.77 -14.78 -29.04
N THR A 379 -17.02 -15.88 -29.07
CA THR A 379 -17.37 -17.12 -29.76
C THR A 379 -16.88 -18.33 -28.96
N ALA A 380 -17.55 -19.47 -29.07
CA ALA A 380 -17.14 -20.69 -28.37
C ALA A 380 -16.15 -21.50 -29.22
N THR A 381 -15.21 -22.19 -28.58
CA THR A 381 -14.31 -23.14 -29.25
C THR A 381 -14.98 -24.50 -29.42
N GLY A 382 -14.65 -25.19 -30.52
CA GLY A 382 -15.08 -26.59 -30.71
C GLY A 382 -14.23 -27.58 -29.90
N ASP A 383 -14.59 -28.87 -29.96
CA ASP A 383 -13.88 -29.98 -29.28
C ASP A 383 -12.38 -30.10 -29.62
N ASN A 384 -11.92 -29.42 -30.67
CA ASN A 384 -10.53 -29.37 -31.10
C ASN A 384 -9.82 -28.05 -30.75
N GLY A 385 -10.44 -27.16 -29.98
CA GLY A 385 -9.87 -25.88 -29.57
C GLY A 385 -9.88 -24.78 -30.65
N SER A 386 -10.45 -25.05 -31.82
CA SER A 386 -10.54 -24.04 -32.88
C SER A 386 -11.75 -23.13 -32.68
N TRP A 387 -11.57 -21.84 -32.95
CA TRP A 387 -12.65 -20.85 -32.96
C TRP A 387 -12.68 -20.07 -34.28
N SER A 388 -13.87 -19.56 -34.60
CA SER A 388 -14.10 -18.64 -35.72
C SER A 388 -15.09 -17.58 -35.29
N PHE A 389 -14.79 -16.34 -35.66
CA PHE A 389 -15.60 -15.17 -35.38
C PHE A 389 -15.91 -14.43 -36.69
N ASP A 390 -17.19 -14.31 -37.00
CA ASP A 390 -17.68 -13.62 -38.20
C ASP A 390 -17.94 -12.15 -37.84
N TYR A 391 -17.10 -11.24 -38.37
CA TYR A 391 -17.24 -9.80 -38.18
C TYR A 391 -17.68 -9.07 -39.46
N THR A 392 -18.22 -9.81 -40.44
CA THR A 392 -18.64 -9.25 -41.76
C THR A 392 -19.85 -8.31 -41.68
N GLY A 393 -20.45 -8.14 -40.49
CA GLY A 393 -21.55 -7.20 -40.25
C GLY A 393 -21.13 -5.74 -40.08
N THR A 394 -19.83 -5.47 -39.90
CA THR A 394 -19.28 -4.13 -39.64
C THR A 394 -18.02 -3.92 -40.48
N ASP A 395 -18.04 -2.90 -41.33
CA ASP A 395 -16.85 -2.50 -42.09
C ASP A 395 -15.84 -1.78 -41.19
N LEU A 396 -14.58 -2.21 -41.24
CA LEU A 396 -13.46 -1.46 -40.67
C LEU A 396 -13.01 -0.38 -41.64
N ALA A 397 -12.78 0.83 -41.13
CA ALA A 397 -12.24 1.93 -41.91
C ALA A 397 -10.74 1.71 -42.21
N GLU A 398 -10.20 2.48 -43.15
CA GLU A 398 -8.75 2.50 -43.40
C GLU A 398 -7.97 2.87 -42.14
N GLY A 399 -6.93 2.10 -41.84
CA GLY A 399 -6.07 2.29 -40.67
C GLY A 399 -5.46 1.00 -40.12
N THR A 400 -4.63 1.17 -39.10
CA THR A 400 -4.03 0.07 -38.35
C THR A 400 -4.86 -0.21 -37.10
N TYR A 401 -5.07 -1.51 -36.85
CA TYR A 401 -5.81 -2.04 -35.73
C TYR A 401 -4.95 -3.07 -35.01
N THR A 402 -5.02 -3.07 -33.68
CA THR A 402 -4.46 -4.12 -32.85
C THR A 402 -5.57 -5.07 -32.45
N LEU A 403 -5.45 -6.33 -32.86
CA LEU A 403 -6.36 -7.40 -32.46
C LEU A 403 -5.75 -8.16 -31.29
N THR A 404 -6.54 -8.33 -30.23
CA THR A 404 -6.21 -9.23 -29.12
C THR A 404 -7.38 -10.13 -28.81
N THR A 405 -7.10 -11.24 -28.14
CA THR A 405 -8.11 -12.22 -27.72
C THR A 405 -7.83 -12.70 -26.31
N MET A 406 -8.90 -13.01 -25.58
CA MET A 406 -8.84 -13.64 -24.27
C MET A 406 -9.77 -14.85 -24.28
N ALA A 407 -9.38 -15.94 -23.64
CA ALA A 407 -10.23 -17.10 -23.44
C ALA A 407 -10.72 -17.16 -22.00
N THR A 408 -11.94 -17.63 -21.82
CA THR A 408 -12.48 -18.05 -20.53
C THR A 408 -12.86 -19.52 -20.62
N ASP A 409 -12.33 -20.35 -19.71
CA ASP A 409 -12.63 -21.77 -19.64
C ASP A 409 -14.05 -22.05 -19.09
N ALA A 410 -14.38 -23.33 -18.88
CA ALA A 410 -15.67 -23.72 -18.32
C ALA A 410 -15.84 -23.32 -16.84
N ALA A 411 -14.74 -23.26 -16.08
CA ALA A 411 -14.68 -22.87 -14.67
C ALA A 411 -14.69 -21.36 -14.46
N GLY A 412 -14.64 -20.56 -15.54
CA GLY A 412 -14.59 -19.11 -15.47
C GLY A 412 -13.19 -18.52 -15.28
N ASN A 413 -12.12 -19.31 -15.38
CA ASN A 413 -10.76 -18.77 -15.41
C ASN A 413 -10.52 -18.07 -16.74
N THR A 414 -9.86 -16.92 -16.71
CA THR A 414 -9.58 -16.12 -17.90
C THR A 414 -8.09 -16.13 -18.21
N SER A 415 -7.73 -16.40 -19.46
CA SER A 415 -6.36 -16.39 -19.93
C SER A 415 -5.76 -14.98 -19.90
N ASN A 416 -4.42 -14.90 -20.00
CA ASN A 416 -3.79 -13.68 -20.48
C ASN A 416 -4.29 -13.33 -21.89
N ALA A 417 -4.22 -12.06 -22.25
CA ALA A 417 -4.45 -11.64 -23.63
C ALA A 417 -3.44 -12.31 -24.57
N SER A 418 -3.89 -12.64 -25.79
CA SER A 418 -3.00 -13.04 -26.87
C SER A 418 -1.97 -11.96 -27.16
N ALA A 419 -0.86 -12.34 -27.80
CA ALA A 419 0.01 -11.35 -28.41
C ALA A 419 -0.78 -10.46 -29.39
N ASP A 420 -0.38 -9.21 -29.49
CA ASP A 420 -0.94 -8.24 -30.43
C ASP A 420 -0.81 -8.78 -31.86
N PHE A 421 -1.94 -8.96 -32.52
CA PHE A 421 -1.98 -9.20 -33.96
C PHE A 421 -2.25 -7.87 -34.66
N ALA A 422 -1.23 -7.36 -35.36
CA ALA A 422 -1.37 -6.15 -36.16
C ALA A 422 -2.21 -6.45 -37.40
N LEU A 423 -3.33 -5.76 -37.55
CA LEU A 423 -4.17 -5.75 -38.74
C LEU A 423 -4.08 -4.37 -39.37
N THR A 424 -3.73 -4.29 -40.65
CA THR A 424 -3.82 -3.03 -41.41
C THR A 424 -4.88 -3.19 -42.48
N VAL A 425 -5.92 -2.35 -42.38
CA VAL A 425 -6.91 -2.19 -43.45
C VAL A 425 -6.44 -1.03 -44.30
N ASP A 426 -5.96 -1.31 -45.50
CA ASP A 426 -5.46 -0.34 -46.47
C ASP A 426 -6.27 -0.48 -47.75
N THR A 427 -7.08 0.54 -48.05
CA THR A 427 -8.01 0.50 -49.19
C THR A 427 -7.54 1.34 -50.37
N SER A 428 -6.35 1.95 -50.30
CA SER A 428 -5.93 2.90 -51.32
C SER A 428 -4.42 2.98 -51.53
N ILE A 429 -4.03 2.88 -52.80
CA ILE A 429 -2.67 3.17 -53.26
C ILE A 429 -2.68 4.35 -54.24
N ALA A 430 -1.72 5.26 -54.07
CA ALA A 430 -1.51 6.37 -54.99
C ALA A 430 -0.90 5.90 -56.33
N ALA A 431 -1.21 6.58 -57.43
CA ALA A 431 -0.53 6.34 -58.69
C ALA A 431 0.98 6.62 -58.54
N PRO A 432 1.86 5.70 -58.97
CA PRO A 432 3.31 5.92 -58.91
C PRO A 432 3.69 7.13 -59.77
N GLN A 433 4.83 7.73 -59.46
CA GLN A 433 5.41 8.83 -60.23
C GLN A 433 6.69 8.35 -60.90
N ILE A 434 6.86 8.67 -62.17
CA ILE A 434 8.15 8.54 -62.84
C ILE A 434 8.83 9.90 -62.66
N THR A 435 9.88 9.96 -61.84
CA THR A 435 10.55 11.21 -61.46
C THR A 435 11.67 11.56 -62.43
N GLY A 436 12.14 10.59 -63.21
CA GLY A 436 13.11 10.84 -64.27
C GLY A 436 13.74 9.58 -64.84
N ILE A 437 14.92 9.80 -65.41
CA ILE A 437 15.84 8.77 -65.89
C ILE A 437 17.20 9.04 -65.25
N GLN A 438 17.95 7.99 -64.90
CA GLN A 438 19.14 8.12 -64.07
C GLN A 438 20.26 8.95 -64.71
N ASP A 439 20.45 8.82 -66.03
CA ASP A 439 21.39 9.63 -66.81
C ASP A 439 20.61 10.68 -67.62
N ASP A 440 19.88 11.59 -66.96
CA ASP A 440 19.18 12.72 -67.60
C ASP A 440 20.17 13.82 -68.01
N THR A 441 21.01 13.50 -69.00
CA THR A 441 22.07 14.39 -69.46
C THR A 441 21.45 15.44 -70.39
N LEU A 442 21.21 16.67 -69.90
CA LEU A 442 21.12 17.95 -70.62
C LEU A 442 20.65 19.07 -69.65
N THR A 443 19.84 20.03 -70.09
CA THR A 443 19.72 21.38 -69.48
C THR A 443 18.89 21.46 -68.19
N LEU A 444 18.17 20.41 -67.79
CA LEU A 444 17.43 20.37 -66.52
C LEU A 444 17.26 18.91 -66.04
N ALA A 445 17.76 18.58 -64.84
CA ALA A 445 17.53 17.25 -64.27
C ALA A 445 16.03 17.03 -63.99
N GLY A 446 15.47 15.94 -64.49
CA GLY A 446 14.06 15.58 -64.37
C GLY A 446 13.18 16.12 -65.50
N ASP A 447 13.74 16.69 -66.58
CA ASP A 447 12.96 17.08 -67.76
C ASP A 447 12.78 15.93 -68.77
N GLY A 448 13.48 14.81 -68.56
CA GLY A 448 13.40 13.61 -69.39
C GLY A 448 14.10 13.75 -70.73
N VAL A 449 14.96 14.75 -70.90
CA VAL A 449 15.76 14.98 -72.10
C VAL A 449 17.21 14.54 -71.82
N THR A 450 17.60 13.42 -72.42
CA THR A 450 18.91 12.80 -72.22
C THR A 450 19.64 12.60 -73.54
N GLU A 451 20.92 12.26 -73.53
CA GLU A 451 21.67 11.67 -74.64
C GLU A 451 21.83 10.16 -74.57
N ASP A 452 21.57 9.63 -73.39
CA ASP A 452 21.62 8.22 -73.11
C ASP A 452 20.47 7.51 -73.83
N ASN A 453 20.81 6.45 -74.56
CA ASN A 453 19.85 5.65 -75.33
C ASN A 453 19.60 4.28 -74.70
N THR A 454 20.11 4.04 -73.49
CA THR A 454 19.92 2.83 -72.68
C THR A 454 19.42 3.21 -71.30
N LEU A 455 18.12 3.47 -71.20
CA LEU A 455 17.56 4.17 -70.05
C LEU A 455 17.44 3.29 -68.80
N ILE A 456 17.68 3.91 -67.66
CA ILE A 456 17.23 3.44 -66.35
C ILE A 456 16.16 4.43 -65.89
N PHE A 457 14.93 3.96 -65.77
CA PHE A 457 13.82 4.78 -65.26
C PHE A 457 13.88 4.81 -63.75
N VAL A 458 13.67 5.98 -63.18
CA VAL A 458 13.56 6.18 -61.74
C VAL A 458 12.25 6.87 -61.42
N GLY A 459 11.73 6.57 -60.25
CA GLY A 459 10.46 7.10 -59.81
C GLY A 459 10.22 6.87 -58.34
N THR A 460 9.08 7.37 -57.90
CA THR A 460 8.56 7.10 -56.58
C THR A 460 7.26 6.32 -56.69
N ALA A 461 7.02 5.44 -55.73
CA ALA A 461 5.75 4.79 -55.50
C ALA A 461 5.60 4.63 -53.99
N GLU A 462 4.51 4.02 -53.56
CA GLU A 462 4.42 3.64 -52.15
C GLU A 462 5.56 2.66 -51.79
N PRO A 463 6.24 2.83 -50.64
CA PRO A 463 7.33 1.95 -50.23
C PRO A 463 6.97 0.47 -50.31
N ASN A 464 7.91 -0.34 -50.80
CA ASN A 464 7.74 -1.80 -50.98
C ASN A 464 6.65 -2.24 -51.97
N SER A 465 5.96 -1.31 -52.64
CA SER A 465 4.98 -1.64 -53.68
C SER A 465 5.66 -2.19 -54.94
N THR A 466 4.95 -3.05 -55.66
CA THR A 466 5.37 -3.53 -56.99
C THR A 466 4.95 -2.54 -58.05
N VAL A 467 5.89 -2.06 -58.86
CA VAL A 467 5.65 -1.12 -59.95
C VAL A 467 5.77 -1.83 -61.30
N GLU A 468 4.70 -1.82 -62.10
CA GLU A 468 4.72 -2.25 -63.51
C GLU A 468 4.88 -1.03 -64.41
N LEU A 469 5.90 -1.05 -65.27
CA LEU A 469 6.27 0.05 -66.15
C LEU A 469 5.85 -0.24 -67.60
N PHE A 470 5.34 0.79 -68.27
CA PHE A 470 4.87 0.75 -69.66
C PHE A 470 5.58 1.83 -70.48
N LEU A 471 5.98 1.50 -71.71
CA LEU A 471 6.48 2.45 -72.69
C LEU A 471 5.55 2.43 -73.91
N ASP A 472 4.98 3.58 -74.26
CA ASP A 472 3.98 3.72 -75.33
C ASP A 472 2.82 2.70 -75.21
N SER A 473 2.31 2.50 -73.99
CA SER A 473 1.24 1.57 -73.62
C SER A 473 1.58 0.07 -73.67
N GLN A 474 2.84 -0.31 -73.89
CA GLN A 474 3.29 -1.70 -73.82
C GLN A 474 4.04 -1.94 -72.50
N SER A 475 3.63 -2.95 -71.71
CA SER A 475 4.36 -3.33 -70.49
C SER A 475 5.78 -3.76 -70.86
N ILE A 476 6.77 -3.15 -70.20
CA ILE A 476 8.20 -3.40 -70.39
C ILE A 476 8.82 -4.16 -69.21
N GLY A 477 8.11 -4.28 -68.09
CA GLY A 477 8.50 -5.12 -66.95
C GLY A 477 7.99 -4.58 -65.62
N THR A 478 8.34 -5.29 -64.54
CA THR A 478 8.05 -4.88 -63.16
C THR A 478 9.34 -4.65 -62.37
N THR A 479 9.27 -3.76 -61.39
CA THR A 479 10.27 -3.56 -60.34
C THR A 479 9.54 -3.37 -58.99
N THR A 480 10.28 -3.15 -57.92
CA THR A 480 9.73 -2.91 -56.57
C THR A 480 10.32 -1.60 -56.06
N ALA A 481 9.49 -0.77 -55.42
CA ALA A 481 9.95 0.40 -54.68
C ALA A 481 10.64 -0.03 -53.40
N ASP A 482 11.74 0.63 -53.03
CA ASP A 482 12.45 0.36 -51.79
C ASP A 482 11.69 0.93 -50.57
N ALA A 483 12.28 0.81 -49.39
CA ALA A 483 11.68 1.27 -48.13
C ALA A 483 11.48 2.79 -48.06
N ASN A 484 12.14 3.57 -48.93
CA ASN A 484 11.94 5.02 -49.04
C ASN A 484 10.91 5.38 -50.11
N GLY A 485 10.36 4.39 -50.83
CA GLY A 485 9.43 4.60 -51.93
C GLY A 485 10.13 4.84 -53.27
N ASP A 486 11.46 4.78 -53.33
CA ASP A 486 12.21 4.97 -54.57
C ASP A 486 12.27 3.66 -55.35
N TRP A 487 12.02 3.70 -56.66
CA TRP A 487 12.19 2.55 -57.52
C TRP A 487 13.09 2.86 -58.71
N SER A 488 13.78 1.83 -59.18
CA SER A 488 14.60 1.87 -60.38
C SER A 488 14.25 0.69 -61.27
N PHE A 489 14.03 0.95 -62.56
CA PHE A 489 13.82 -0.06 -63.57
C PHE A 489 14.91 0.04 -64.65
N ASP A 490 15.78 -0.95 -64.69
CA ASP A 490 16.85 -1.06 -65.69
C ASP A 490 16.29 -1.55 -67.03
N HIS A 491 16.20 -0.62 -68.00
CA HIS A 491 15.83 -0.91 -69.38
C HIS A 491 17.05 -0.90 -70.34
N THR A 492 18.29 -0.93 -69.82
CA THR A 492 19.53 -0.83 -70.61
C THR A 492 19.73 -1.99 -71.60
N GLY A 493 19.01 -3.10 -71.41
CA GLY A 493 18.99 -4.24 -72.34
C GLY A 493 18.38 -3.93 -73.71
N THR A 494 17.75 -2.76 -73.89
CA THR A 494 17.15 -2.30 -75.15
C THR A 494 17.62 -0.89 -75.50
N THR A 495 18.20 -0.70 -76.69
CA THR A 495 18.60 0.64 -77.17
C THR A 495 17.43 1.36 -77.82
N LEU A 496 17.13 2.57 -77.36
CA LEU A 496 16.09 3.42 -77.92
C LEU A 496 16.65 4.36 -79.01
N PRO A 497 16.07 4.39 -80.22
CA PRO A 497 16.41 5.42 -81.21
C PRO A 497 16.11 6.83 -80.71
N ASN A 498 16.86 7.83 -81.21
CA ASN A 498 16.54 9.24 -80.98
C ASN A 498 15.09 9.54 -81.38
N GLY A 499 14.33 10.12 -80.46
CA GLY A 499 12.89 10.29 -80.61
C GLY A 499 12.23 10.63 -79.29
N GLN A 500 10.90 10.73 -79.33
CA GLN A 500 10.05 11.03 -78.18
C GLN A 500 9.26 9.78 -77.79
N TYR A 501 9.22 9.49 -76.49
CA TYR A 501 8.51 8.36 -75.90
C TYR A 501 7.65 8.83 -74.73
N ILE A 502 6.58 8.09 -74.41
CA ILE A 502 5.80 8.32 -73.18
C ILE A 502 5.89 7.08 -72.29
N ALA A 503 6.45 7.25 -71.10
CA ALA A 503 6.48 6.23 -70.06
C ALA A 503 5.31 6.44 -69.07
N THR A 504 4.67 5.34 -68.67
CA THR A 504 3.62 5.33 -67.63
C THR A 504 3.82 4.15 -66.71
N ALA A 505 3.39 4.24 -65.45
CA ALA A 505 3.51 3.16 -64.47
C ALA A 505 2.19 2.91 -63.73
N ILE A 506 1.99 1.69 -63.24
CA ILE A 506 1.00 1.36 -62.19
C ILE A 506 1.73 0.69 -61.03
N ALA A 507 1.31 0.97 -59.81
CA ALA A 507 1.78 0.31 -58.60
C ALA A 507 0.70 -0.61 -58.01
N THR A 508 1.14 -1.69 -57.35
CA THR A 508 0.34 -2.57 -56.49
C THR A 508 1.01 -2.65 -55.13
N ASP A 509 0.31 -2.29 -54.06
CA ASP A 509 0.84 -2.27 -52.68
C ASP A 509 0.86 -3.69 -52.07
N ILE A 510 1.17 -3.75 -50.77
CA ILE A 510 1.21 -4.99 -49.99
C ILE A 510 -0.21 -5.53 -49.75
N ALA A 511 -1.20 -4.67 -49.51
CA ALA A 511 -2.61 -5.03 -49.32
C ALA A 511 -3.25 -5.63 -50.59
N GLY A 512 -2.64 -5.40 -51.74
CA GLY A 512 -3.08 -5.83 -53.06
C GLY A 512 -3.96 -4.80 -53.79
N ASN A 513 -4.01 -3.55 -53.34
CA ASN A 513 -4.67 -2.48 -54.10
C ASN A 513 -3.86 -2.19 -55.36
N VAL A 514 -4.55 -1.90 -56.47
CA VAL A 514 -3.92 -1.51 -57.74
C VAL A 514 -4.25 -0.06 -58.04
N SER A 515 -3.20 0.76 -58.16
CA SER A 515 -3.32 2.19 -58.42
C SER A 515 -3.88 2.51 -59.82
N GLN A 516 -4.27 3.77 -60.01
CA GLN A 516 -4.45 4.31 -61.36
C GLN A 516 -3.09 4.43 -62.07
N SER A 517 -3.11 4.49 -63.42
CA SER A 517 -1.92 4.80 -64.20
C SER A 517 -1.35 6.16 -63.80
N SER A 518 -0.03 6.25 -63.68
CA SER A 518 0.71 7.49 -63.55
C SER A 518 0.38 8.45 -64.70
N ASP A 519 0.64 9.74 -64.49
CA ASP A 519 0.78 10.67 -65.59
C ASP A 519 1.92 10.21 -66.53
N GLY A 520 1.79 10.56 -67.82
CA GLY A 520 2.79 10.19 -68.82
C GLY A 520 4.05 11.03 -68.67
N PHE A 521 5.18 10.38 -68.39
CA PHE A 521 6.50 11.00 -68.40
C PHE A 521 7.05 11.02 -69.82
N ALA A 522 7.27 12.21 -70.37
CA ALA A 522 7.83 12.38 -71.70
C ALA A 522 9.34 12.20 -71.66
N VAL A 523 9.86 11.36 -72.56
CA VAL A 523 11.30 11.12 -72.71
C VAL A 523 11.77 11.53 -74.09
N SER A 524 12.86 12.29 -74.19
CA SER A 524 13.52 12.73 -75.43
C SER A 524 15.00 12.32 -75.41
N VAL A 525 15.52 11.72 -76.49
CA VAL A 525 16.94 11.30 -76.59
C VAL A 525 17.73 12.14 -77.63
N GLU A 526 18.80 12.86 -77.22
CA GLU A 526 19.51 14.05 -77.79
C GLU A 526 21.11 14.00 -77.72
N ALA A 527 21.90 15.13 -77.61
CA ALA A 527 23.42 15.24 -77.80
C ALA A 527 24.24 16.21 -76.79
N PRO A 528 25.52 15.97 -76.27
CA PRO A 528 26.25 16.49 -74.99
C PRO A 528 26.68 17.97 -74.62
N GLY A 529 26.83 18.35 -73.28
CA GLY A 529 27.28 19.68 -72.62
C GLY A 529 28.14 19.73 -71.25
N VAL A 530 28.55 20.91 -70.61
CA VAL A 530 29.69 21.17 -69.58
C VAL A 530 29.41 22.06 -68.26
N THR A 531 30.17 22.00 -67.11
CA THR A 531 29.94 22.57 -65.69
C THR A 531 31.17 23.18 -64.87
N ILE A 532 31.02 23.97 -63.76
CA ILE A 532 32.08 24.60 -62.86
C ILE A 532 31.75 24.59 -61.32
N THR A 533 32.73 24.42 -60.39
CA THR A 533 32.62 24.40 -58.87
C THR A 533 33.72 25.18 -58.11
N GLY A 534 33.56 25.57 -56.82
CA GLY A 534 34.64 26.18 -56.00
C GLY A 534 34.47 26.23 -54.44
N ASN A 535 35.58 26.39 -53.68
CA ASN A 535 35.69 26.38 -52.19
C ASN A 535 36.53 27.57 -51.63
N GLY A 536 36.21 28.08 -50.43
CA GLY A 536 36.95 29.14 -49.73
C GLY A 536 37.52 28.69 -48.38
N GLY A 537 38.84 28.47 -48.30
CA GLY A 537 39.53 28.11 -47.06
C GLY A 537 39.86 29.29 -46.13
N VAL A 538 40.18 28.97 -44.87
CA VAL A 538 40.42 29.90 -43.75
C VAL A 538 41.44 31.01 -44.07
N GLY A 539 41.05 32.27 -43.82
CA GLY A 539 41.91 33.46 -43.92
C GLY A 539 42.16 33.99 -45.33
N SER A 540 41.49 33.45 -46.34
CA SER A 540 41.63 33.82 -47.75
C SER A 540 40.55 34.81 -48.21
N VAL A 541 40.93 35.81 -49.01
CA VAL A 541 40.00 36.67 -49.78
C VAL A 541 39.74 36.08 -51.19
N THR A 542 40.24 34.87 -51.45
CA THR A 542 40.15 34.17 -52.74
C THR A 542 39.46 32.81 -52.59
N ILE A 543 38.57 32.51 -53.55
CA ILE A 543 37.85 31.23 -53.74
C ILE A 543 38.63 30.40 -54.78
N ASP A 544 38.93 29.13 -54.50
CA ASP A 544 39.48 28.19 -55.48
C ASP A 544 38.36 27.66 -56.38
N ILE A 545 38.52 27.72 -57.72
CA ILE A 545 37.50 27.34 -58.72
C ILE A 545 38.02 26.23 -59.65
N ALA A 546 37.25 25.16 -59.84
CA ALA A 546 37.50 24.04 -60.76
C ALA A 546 36.45 23.96 -61.88
N PHE A 547 36.87 23.68 -63.11
CA PHE A 547 36.01 23.53 -64.29
C PHE A 547 35.91 22.04 -64.70
N SER A 548 34.74 21.56 -65.14
CA SER A 548 34.63 20.22 -65.73
C SER A 548 35.27 20.18 -67.12
N ALA A 549 35.72 18.99 -67.54
CA ALA A 549 36.56 18.83 -68.73
C ALA A 549 35.87 19.33 -70.01
N GLY A 550 36.27 20.51 -70.48
CA GLY A 550 35.68 21.14 -71.66
C GLY A 550 35.96 22.64 -71.83
N VAL A 551 36.51 23.32 -70.80
CA VAL A 551 36.82 24.75 -70.85
C VAL A 551 38.31 24.98 -71.10
N ASP A 552 38.67 25.82 -72.07
CA ASP A 552 40.04 26.28 -72.29
C ASP A 552 40.45 27.21 -71.12
N GLU A 553 41.31 26.70 -70.23
CA GLU A 553 41.74 27.30 -68.95
C GLU A 553 42.40 28.69 -69.07
N THR A 554 42.53 29.27 -70.27
CA THR A 554 43.31 30.50 -70.50
C THR A 554 42.53 31.82 -70.35
N SER A 555 41.24 31.79 -69.96
CA SER A 555 40.35 32.99 -70.03
C SER A 555 39.75 33.54 -68.73
N LEU A 556 39.90 32.87 -67.57
CA LEU A 556 39.35 33.29 -66.27
C LEU A 556 40.43 33.23 -65.17
N SER A 557 40.47 34.21 -64.26
CA SER A 557 41.43 34.27 -63.14
C SER A 557 40.77 34.62 -61.80
N GLU A 558 41.41 34.28 -60.68
CA GLU A 558 40.94 34.56 -59.30
C GLU A 558 40.57 36.04 -59.05
N SER A 559 41.17 36.98 -59.80
CA SER A 559 40.89 38.42 -59.66
C SER A 559 39.60 38.90 -60.32
N ASP A 560 38.89 38.04 -61.04
CA ASP A 560 37.69 38.37 -61.80
C ASP A 560 36.37 38.12 -61.03
N ILE A 561 36.42 37.72 -59.74
CA ILE A 561 35.24 37.44 -58.89
C ILE A 561 35.39 38.13 -57.52
N ILE A 562 34.39 38.92 -57.09
CA ILE A 562 34.43 39.71 -55.84
C ILE A 562 33.29 39.30 -54.89
N VAL A 563 33.57 39.11 -53.59
CA VAL A 563 32.58 38.88 -52.51
C VAL A 563 32.66 39.99 -51.45
N SER A 564 31.52 40.53 -51.00
CA SER A 564 31.43 41.57 -49.95
C SER A 564 30.24 41.28 -49.02
N ASN A 565 30.46 41.25 -47.69
CA ASN A 565 29.45 40.87 -46.68
C ASN A 565 28.64 39.60 -47.05
N GLY A 566 29.30 38.56 -47.54
CA GLY A 566 28.60 37.35 -48.01
C GLY A 566 27.73 37.55 -49.25
N THR A 567 28.09 38.44 -50.16
CA THR A 567 27.36 38.60 -51.43
C THR A 567 28.35 38.61 -52.58
N LEU A 568 28.13 37.75 -53.60
CA LEU A 568 28.90 37.78 -54.84
C LEU A 568 28.49 39.04 -55.61
N VAL A 569 29.45 39.91 -55.88
CA VAL A 569 29.20 41.14 -56.61
C VAL A 569 29.05 40.80 -58.08
N ALA A 570 27.81 40.63 -58.57
CA ALA A 570 27.50 40.20 -59.94
C ALA A 570 28.25 40.97 -61.05
N SER A 571 28.60 42.24 -60.81
CA SER A 571 29.38 43.06 -61.75
C SER A 571 30.86 42.65 -61.90
N SER A 572 31.39 41.72 -61.11
CA SER A 572 32.76 41.23 -61.26
C SER A 572 32.90 40.23 -62.43
N LEU A 573 31.83 39.51 -62.80
CA LEU A 573 31.80 38.41 -63.79
C LEU A 573 31.91 38.85 -65.27
N THR A 574 32.93 39.62 -65.63
CA THR A 574 33.01 40.34 -66.92
C THR A 574 33.56 39.56 -68.12
N LYS A 575 34.04 38.32 -67.96
CA LYS A 575 34.82 37.58 -68.99
C LYS A 575 34.19 36.29 -69.53
N VAL A 576 32.99 35.91 -69.10
CA VAL A 576 32.36 34.64 -69.52
C VAL A 576 31.55 34.86 -70.81
N ASN A 577 31.98 34.29 -71.93
CA ASN A 577 31.24 34.33 -73.20
C ASN A 577 31.38 32.96 -73.86
N HIS A 578 30.30 32.19 -73.89
CA HIS A 578 29.90 31.12 -74.83
C HIS A 578 28.76 30.31 -74.16
N SER A 579 28.03 29.51 -74.92
CA SER A 579 26.68 29.00 -74.61
C SER A 579 26.49 28.36 -73.23
N LEU A 580 25.50 28.85 -72.47
CA LEU A 580 24.87 28.30 -71.24
C LEU A 580 25.82 27.70 -70.18
N TRP A 581 25.93 28.36 -69.03
CA TRP A 581 26.69 27.90 -67.86
C TRP A 581 25.79 27.85 -66.61
N GLN A 582 25.99 26.85 -65.75
CA GLN A 582 25.50 26.80 -64.36
C GLN A 582 26.69 26.99 -63.41
N ILE A 583 26.52 27.79 -62.35
CA ILE A 583 27.54 28.02 -61.30
C ILE A 583 27.00 27.47 -59.97
N MET A 584 27.72 26.54 -59.35
CA MET A 584 27.41 25.95 -58.04
C MET A 584 28.54 26.27 -57.05
N VAL A 585 28.21 26.86 -55.90
CA VAL A 585 29.17 27.19 -54.82
C VAL A 585 28.90 26.26 -53.64
N VAL A 586 29.90 25.48 -53.22
CA VAL A 586 29.80 24.56 -52.08
C VAL A 586 30.95 24.87 -51.12
N PRO A 587 30.70 25.55 -49.99
CA PRO A 587 31.75 25.82 -49.02
C PRO A 587 32.10 24.56 -48.22
N ASP A 588 33.39 24.30 -48.02
CA ASP A 588 33.92 23.23 -47.17
C ASP A 588 34.87 23.85 -46.15
N LEU A 589 34.52 23.78 -44.85
CA LEU A 589 35.29 24.35 -43.76
C LEU A 589 35.33 23.42 -42.54
N ILE A 590 36.55 23.19 -42.02
CA ILE A 590 36.85 22.60 -40.72
C ILE A 590 37.49 23.67 -39.82
N GLU A 591 37.07 23.64 -38.55
CA GLU A 591 37.49 24.40 -37.35
C GLU A 591 37.30 25.93 -37.35
N GLY A 592 36.18 26.35 -36.74
CA GLY A 592 36.08 27.60 -35.98
C GLY A 592 35.01 28.60 -36.42
N HIS A 593 34.48 28.53 -37.64
CA HIS A 593 33.43 29.45 -38.14
C HIS A 593 32.58 28.80 -39.24
N THR A 594 31.26 28.98 -39.19
CA THR A 594 30.29 28.57 -40.25
C THR A 594 29.59 29.78 -40.90
N ASN A 595 29.39 29.63 -42.20
CA ASN A 595 28.63 30.38 -43.22
C ASN A 595 28.10 31.81 -42.96
N VAL A 596 28.55 32.74 -43.81
CA VAL A 596 27.64 33.70 -44.45
C VAL A 596 27.33 33.14 -45.83
N ALA A 597 26.05 33.03 -46.20
CA ALA A 597 25.61 32.76 -47.57
C ALA A 597 26.42 33.59 -48.58
N VAL A 598 26.62 33.15 -49.82
CA VAL A 598 27.08 34.03 -50.89
C VAL A 598 25.86 34.33 -51.77
N THR A 599 25.10 35.38 -51.45
CA THR A 599 23.93 35.74 -52.26
C THR A 599 24.38 36.32 -53.60
N LEU A 600 23.82 35.82 -54.70
CA LEU A 600 23.95 36.41 -56.03
C LEU A 600 22.80 37.39 -56.22
N ALA A 601 23.08 38.70 -56.31
CA ALA A 601 22.04 39.67 -56.64
C ALA A 601 21.45 39.34 -58.04
N PRO A 602 20.12 39.19 -58.18
CA PRO A 602 19.50 38.84 -59.45
C PRO A 602 19.82 39.93 -60.47
N SER A 603 20.69 39.61 -61.44
CA SER A 603 21.13 40.54 -62.46
C SER A 603 20.98 39.88 -63.82
N SER A 604 20.05 40.37 -64.64
CA SER A 604 20.00 40.02 -66.06
C SER A 604 21.23 40.62 -66.76
N VAL A 605 22.13 39.79 -67.28
CA VAL A 605 23.20 40.25 -68.17
C VAL A 605 22.62 40.34 -69.59
N LEU A 606 22.37 41.56 -70.07
CA LEU A 606 22.01 41.81 -71.47
C LEU A 606 23.27 41.76 -72.33
N THR A 607 23.36 40.77 -73.23
CA THR A 607 24.27 40.84 -74.38
C THR A 607 23.47 40.91 -75.68
N SER A 608 24.14 41.26 -76.78
CA SER A 608 23.53 41.55 -78.08
C SER A 608 22.80 40.38 -78.77
N THR A 609 22.70 39.21 -78.12
CA THR A 609 22.12 37.98 -78.72
C THR A 609 21.05 37.26 -77.87
N GLY A 610 20.68 37.74 -76.69
CA GLY A 610 19.59 37.14 -75.90
C GLY A 610 19.62 37.47 -74.41
N VAL A 611 18.48 37.23 -73.73
CA VAL A 611 18.30 37.32 -72.27
C VAL A 611 18.61 35.95 -71.67
N TYR A 612 19.48 35.90 -70.65
CA TYR A 612 19.83 34.67 -69.94
C TYR A 612 19.56 34.81 -68.44
N PHE A 613 19.13 33.73 -67.80
CA PHE A 613 18.83 33.65 -66.36
C PHE A 613 19.92 32.83 -65.66
N ALA A 614 20.38 33.30 -64.50
CA ALA A 614 21.21 32.54 -63.58
C ALA A 614 20.40 32.35 -62.29
N GLU A 615 20.23 31.10 -61.85
CA GLU A 615 19.66 30.79 -60.53
C GLU A 615 20.81 30.35 -59.61
N GLY A 616 20.97 31.06 -58.48
CA GLY A 616 21.83 30.61 -57.38
C GLY A 616 20.98 29.94 -56.31
N ARG A 617 21.49 28.87 -55.70
CA ARG A 617 20.90 28.25 -54.49
C ARG A 617 21.85 28.50 -53.31
N ASN A 618 21.30 28.99 -52.20
CA ASN A 618 22.00 29.18 -50.94
C ASN A 618 21.31 28.36 -49.85
N GLU A 619 22.07 27.53 -49.13
CA GLU A 619 21.69 26.93 -47.85
C GLU A 619 22.57 27.57 -46.77
N THR A 620 21.98 28.04 -45.67
CA THR A 620 22.72 28.72 -44.58
C THR A 620 22.30 28.13 -43.24
N THR A 621 23.28 27.81 -42.39
CA THR A 621 23.09 27.35 -41.01
C THR A 621 23.90 28.25 -40.09
N LEU A 622 23.31 28.68 -38.97
CA LEU A 622 23.98 29.44 -37.91
C LEU A 622 24.27 28.45 -36.76
N GLU A 623 25.53 28.15 -36.51
CA GLU A 623 25.90 27.12 -35.53
C GLU A 623 27.20 27.46 -34.80
N MET A 624 27.19 27.45 -33.46
CA MET A 624 28.36 27.59 -32.58
C MET A 624 29.29 28.77 -32.93
N LEU A 625 28.77 30.00 -32.97
CA LEU A 625 29.58 31.19 -33.19
C LEU A 625 30.38 31.54 -31.92
N PHE A 626 31.67 31.22 -31.90
CA PHE A 626 32.59 31.72 -30.89
C PHE A 626 33.03 33.13 -31.23
N MET A 627 32.64 34.12 -30.42
CA MET A 627 32.97 35.52 -30.66
C MET A 627 34.19 35.94 -29.82
N ASP A 628 35.34 36.16 -30.46
CA ASP A 628 36.49 36.81 -29.84
C ASP A 628 36.20 38.33 -29.68
N PRO A 629 36.03 38.86 -28.44
CA PRO A 629 35.73 40.28 -28.21
C PRO A 629 36.85 41.23 -28.68
N SER A 630 38.02 40.68 -29.03
CA SER A 630 39.21 41.44 -29.46
C SER A 630 39.42 41.47 -30.99
N ALA A 631 38.59 40.79 -31.78
CA ALA A 631 38.74 40.68 -33.24
C ALA A 631 37.81 41.63 -34.05
N PRO A 632 38.24 42.18 -35.21
CA PRO A 632 37.42 43.10 -36.03
C PRO A 632 36.22 42.47 -36.75
N SER A 633 36.11 41.14 -36.77
CA SER A 633 35.01 40.38 -37.41
C SER A 633 33.83 40.10 -36.47
N GLY A 634 33.84 40.67 -35.25
CA GLY A 634 32.88 40.37 -34.20
C GLY A 634 31.57 41.17 -34.18
N ASP A 635 31.24 41.97 -35.21
CA ASP A 635 29.92 42.64 -35.28
C ASP A 635 28.97 41.83 -36.18
N VAL A 636 27.92 41.27 -35.57
CA VAL A 636 26.96 40.39 -36.25
C VAL A 636 25.60 41.06 -36.53
N THR A 637 25.45 42.32 -36.13
CA THR A 637 24.17 43.05 -36.21
C THR A 637 23.65 43.22 -37.65
N GLY A 638 24.54 43.23 -38.64
CA GLY A 638 24.23 43.43 -40.07
C GLY A 638 24.27 42.17 -40.94
N TRP A 639 24.30 40.98 -40.35
CA TRP A 639 24.30 39.71 -41.11
C TRP A 639 22.95 39.47 -41.81
N ASP A 640 22.99 38.92 -43.02
CA ASP A 640 21.79 38.45 -43.74
C ASP A 640 21.48 37.02 -43.30
N THR A 641 20.51 36.87 -42.40
CA THR A 641 20.06 35.57 -41.86
C THR A 641 18.84 35.01 -42.59
N SER A 642 18.36 35.65 -43.66
CA SER A 642 17.09 35.31 -44.31
C SER A 642 17.04 33.88 -44.90
N HIS A 643 18.19 33.23 -45.07
CA HIS A 643 18.30 31.84 -45.56
C HIS A 643 18.73 30.86 -44.45
N ALA A 644 18.87 31.33 -43.21
CA ALA A 644 19.23 30.48 -42.09
C ALA A 644 18.09 29.49 -41.78
N THR A 645 18.40 28.20 -41.81
CA THR A 645 17.46 27.13 -41.47
C THR A 645 17.63 26.60 -40.05
N SER A 646 18.75 26.91 -39.40
CA SER A 646 19.09 26.53 -38.03
C SER A 646 19.82 27.67 -37.33
N ALA A 647 19.54 27.84 -36.03
CA ALA A 647 20.27 28.71 -35.10
C ALA A 647 20.80 27.93 -33.87
N TYR A 648 20.97 26.61 -34.01
CA TYR A 648 21.43 25.72 -32.95
C TYR A 648 22.75 26.21 -32.33
N GLY A 649 22.77 26.39 -31.00
CA GLY A 649 23.97 26.74 -30.24
C GLY A 649 24.68 28.01 -30.72
N THR A 650 24.00 28.92 -31.43
CA THR A 650 24.64 30.04 -32.14
C THR A 650 25.54 30.87 -31.22
N PHE A 651 25.11 31.16 -29.99
CA PHE A 651 25.88 31.93 -29.01
C PHE A 651 26.13 31.14 -27.73
N TYR A 652 26.08 29.81 -27.76
CA TYR A 652 26.27 28.98 -26.58
C TYR A 652 27.59 29.32 -25.84
N ASP A 653 27.55 29.46 -24.51
CA ASP A 653 28.71 29.76 -23.64
C ASP A 653 29.46 31.06 -24.04
N ASN A 654 28.74 32.03 -24.63
CA ASN A 654 29.26 33.36 -24.92
C ASN A 654 28.81 34.38 -23.86
N ASP A 655 29.36 34.30 -22.65
CA ASP A 655 29.06 35.17 -21.50
C ASP A 655 29.12 36.69 -21.77
N MET A 656 29.82 37.11 -22.83
CA MET A 656 30.02 38.52 -23.20
C MET A 656 29.11 38.98 -24.34
N PHE A 657 28.27 38.10 -24.90
CA PHE A 657 27.43 38.43 -26.04
C PHE A 657 26.19 39.25 -25.64
N ASN A 658 26.01 40.42 -26.26
CA ASN A 658 24.86 41.30 -26.01
C ASN A 658 24.60 42.29 -27.17
N GLN A 659 24.81 41.86 -28.42
CA GLN A 659 24.65 42.72 -29.60
C GLN A 659 23.21 42.76 -30.09
N ASP A 660 22.78 43.91 -30.63
CA ASP A 660 21.42 44.12 -31.14
C ASP A 660 21.19 43.32 -32.45
N ILE A 661 20.54 42.18 -32.30
CA ILE A 661 20.17 41.25 -33.38
C ILE A 661 18.66 41.26 -33.66
N GLY A 662 17.91 42.24 -33.13
CA GLY A 662 16.46 42.32 -33.32
C GLY A 662 16.05 42.47 -34.79
N ALA A 663 16.97 42.94 -35.64
CA ALA A 663 16.78 43.10 -37.09
C ALA A 663 17.05 41.83 -37.92
N TRP A 664 17.50 40.73 -37.31
CA TRP A 664 17.70 39.46 -38.03
C TRP A 664 16.38 38.89 -38.56
N ASP A 665 16.43 38.33 -39.77
CA ASP A 665 15.33 37.58 -40.36
C ASP A 665 15.50 36.10 -40.01
N VAL A 666 14.68 35.61 -39.08
CA VAL A 666 14.69 34.20 -38.63
C VAL A 666 13.51 33.40 -39.19
N SER A 667 12.84 33.92 -40.23
CA SER A 667 11.61 33.32 -40.75
C SER A 667 11.75 31.91 -41.32
N ASN A 668 12.97 31.49 -41.66
CA ASN A 668 13.28 30.15 -42.15
C ASN A 668 13.95 29.25 -41.09
N VAL A 669 14.23 29.77 -39.89
CA VAL A 669 14.90 29.02 -38.82
C VAL A 669 13.94 28.00 -38.22
N ALA A 670 14.31 26.72 -38.30
CA ALA A 670 13.55 25.60 -37.77
C ALA A 670 13.95 25.21 -36.34
N THR A 671 15.18 25.47 -35.91
CA THR A 671 15.66 25.17 -34.55
C THR A 671 16.40 26.36 -33.94
N MET A 672 16.09 26.66 -32.68
CA MET A 672 16.79 27.65 -31.85
C MET A 672 17.35 27.01 -30.56
N GLU A 673 17.53 25.70 -30.57
CA GLU A 673 18.05 24.96 -29.43
C GLU A 673 19.44 25.50 -29.03
N ASP A 674 19.68 25.68 -27.73
CA ASP A 674 20.92 26.21 -27.15
C ASP A 674 21.37 27.60 -27.69
N MET A 675 20.54 28.32 -28.46
CA MET A 675 20.98 29.52 -29.19
C MET A 675 21.63 30.57 -28.28
N PHE A 676 21.12 30.76 -27.06
CA PHE A 676 21.65 31.65 -26.02
C PHE A 676 22.00 30.90 -24.73
N GLY A 677 22.21 29.58 -24.81
CA GLY A 677 22.62 28.78 -23.67
C GLY A 677 23.90 29.31 -23.05
N LEU A 678 23.94 29.49 -21.72
CA LEU A 678 25.03 30.05 -20.95
C LEU A 678 25.49 31.45 -21.45
N THR A 679 24.58 32.29 -21.94
CA THR A 679 24.89 33.69 -22.29
C THR A 679 24.46 34.66 -21.19
N GLU A 680 25.22 34.73 -20.09
CA GLU A 680 24.79 35.38 -18.85
C GLU A 680 24.25 36.81 -19.02
N ILE A 681 24.84 37.63 -19.91
CA ILE A 681 24.50 39.07 -20.02
C ILE A 681 23.56 39.42 -21.17
N PHE A 682 23.14 38.45 -22.00
CA PHE A 682 22.33 38.72 -23.18
C PHE A 682 20.94 39.24 -22.78
N ASN A 683 20.54 40.40 -23.31
CA ASN A 683 19.26 41.02 -22.99
C ASN A 683 18.78 42.00 -24.09
N GLN A 684 18.92 41.64 -25.35
CA GLN A 684 18.50 42.48 -26.49
C GLN A 684 17.09 42.14 -26.98
N ASP A 685 16.38 43.15 -27.49
CA ASP A 685 15.00 43.00 -27.98
C ASP A 685 14.94 42.13 -29.24
N ILE A 686 14.30 40.98 -29.10
CA ILE A 686 14.05 39.98 -30.15
C ILE A 686 12.55 39.69 -30.30
N GLY A 687 11.69 40.51 -29.69
CA GLY A 687 10.23 40.29 -29.69
C GLY A 687 9.60 40.41 -31.08
N SER A 688 10.28 41.07 -32.03
CA SER A 688 9.81 41.26 -33.41
C SER A 688 10.15 40.13 -34.39
N TRP A 689 10.85 39.09 -33.94
CA TRP A 689 11.22 37.97 -34.79
C TRP A 689 10.00 37.18 -35.29
N ASN A 690 10.07 36.70 -36.54
CA ASN A 690 9.08 35.79 -37.10
C ASN A 690 9.48 34.34 -36.82
N THR A 691 8.96 33.76 -35.75
CA THR A 691 9.32 32.41 -35.27
C THR A 691 8.43 31.29 -35.82
N ARG A 692 7.59 31.54 -36.83
CA ARG A 692 6.59 30.57 -37.29
C ARG A 692 7.19 29.23 -37.76
N SER A 693 8.44 29.22 -38.20
CA SER A 693 9.10 28.00 -38.69
C SER A 693 9.79 27.20 -37.58
N VAL A 694 9.92 27.76 -36.37
CA VAL A 694 10.64 27.15 -35.24
C VAL A 694 9.86 25.95 -34.71
N GLN A 695 10.56 24.83 -34.54
CA GLN A 695 10.04 23.54 -34.06
C GLN A 695 10.56 23.18 -32.66
N THR A 696 11.72 23.70 -32.25
CA THR A 696 12.27 23.50 -30.91
C THR A 696 12.99 24.75 -30.40
N ILE A 697 12.83 24.99 -29.10
CA ILE A 697 13.51 26.05 -28.33
C ILE A 697 14.21 25.46 -27.09
N THR A 698 14.56 24.17 -27.13
CA THR A 698 15.23 23.47 -26.04
C THR A 698 16.46 24.24 -25.57
N ASN A 699 16.59 24.49 -24.26
CA ASN A 699 17.71 25.22 -23.65
C ASN A 699 18.03 26.60 -24.27
N MET A 700 17.10 27.20 -25.03
CA MET A 700 17.39 28.40 -25.82
C MET A 700 17.97 29.53 -24.96
N PHE A 701 17.46 29.76 -23.75
CA PHE A 701 17.95 30.74 -22.78
C PHE A 701 18.46 30.09 -21.48
N ASN A 702 18.89 28.83 -21.53
CA ASN A 702 19.47 28.16 -20.37
C ASN A 702 20.65 29.01 -19.83
N GLY A 703 20.67 29.38 -18.56
CA GLY A 703 21.72 30.21 -17.96
C GLY A 703 21.82 31.65 -18.50
N ALA A 704 20.85 32.14 -19.28
CA ALA A 704 20.81 33.53 -19.75
C ALA A 704 20.33 34.48 -18.63
N VAL A 705 21.16 34.63 -17.59
CA VAL A 705 20.85 35.29 -16.31
C VAL A 705 20.15 36.65 -16.46
N ALA A 706 20.60 37.49 -17.39
CA ALA A 706 20.10 38.85 -17.59
C ALA A 706 18.88 38.97 -18.53
N PHE A 707 18.49 37.90 -19.23
CA PHE A 707 17.47 37.96 -20.27
C PHE A 707 16.08 38.21 -19.68
N ASN A 708 15.41 39.28 -20.13
CA ASN A 708 14.06 39.64 -19.67
C ASN A 708 13.31 40.50 -20.70
N GLN A 709 13.37 40.11 -21.99
CA GLN A 709 12.71 40.84 -23.07
C GLN A 709 11.35 40.25 -23.43
N ALA A 710 10.43 41.11 -23.88
CA ALA A 710 9.06 40.72 -24.18
C ALA A 710 8.98 39.87 -25.45
N ILE A 711 8.75 38.56 -25.28
CA ILE A 711 8.66 37.57 -26.36
C ILE A 711 7.28 36.88 -26.45
N GLY A 712 6.29 37.34 -25.66
CA GLY A 712 4.92 36.80 -25.68
C GLY A 712 4.19 36.93 -27.03
N GLY A 713 4.72 37.72 -27.97
CA GLY A 713 4.18 37.88 -29.33
C GLY A 713 4.70 36.88 -30.37
N TRP A 714 5.60 35.97 -29.98
CA TRP A 714 6.14 34.94 -30.87
C TRP A 714 5.07 33.93 -31.30
N ASN A 715 5.25 33.36 -32.50
CA ASN A 715 4.42 32.26 -32.97
C ASN A 715 5.11 30.93 -32.62
N THR A 716 4.60 30.24 -31.61
CA THR A 716 5.13 28.96 -31.11
C THR A 716 4.32 27.75 -31.59
N GLY A 717 3.39 27.94 -32.53
CA GLY A 717 2.44 26.88 -32.91
C GLY A 717 3.07 25.66 -33.60
N ASN A 718 4.34 25.71 -33.97
CA ASN A 718 5.09 24.56 -34.51
C ASN A 718 6.07 23.97 -33.50
N VAL A 719 6.21 24.56 -32.30
CA VAL A 719 7.13 24.09 -31.27
C VAL A 719 6.57 22.85 -30.59
N THR A 720 7.36 21.78 -30.54
CA THR A 720 6.97 20.51 -29.91
C THR A 720 7.67 20.23 -28.58
N VAL A 721 8.84 20.83 -28.34
CA VAL A 721 9.62 20.65 -27.10
C VAL A 721 10.07 22.01 -26.56
N MET A 722 9.86 22.24 -25.27
CA MET A 722 10.24 23.47 -24.56
C MET A 722 11.21 23.23 -23.39
N ASP A 723 11.85 22.05 -23.37
CA ASP A 723 12.70 21.62 -22.26
C ASP A 723 13.84 22.63 -22.00
N GLY A 724 13.99 23.05 -20.75
CA GLY A 724 15.06 23.95 -20.30
C GLY A 724 15.08 25.35 -20.94
N ALA A 725 14.04 25.74 -21.68
CA ALA A 725 14.06 26.95 -22.50
C ALA A 725 14.44 28.24 -21.74
N PHE A 726 14.09 28.35 -20.46
CA PHE A 726 14.43 29.46 -19.55
C PHE A 726 15.11 29.00 -18.26
N ASP A 727 15.67 27.80 -18.25
CA ASP A 727 16.35 27.25 -17.07
C ASP A 727 17.51 28.17 -16.64
N GLY A 728 17.57 28.65 -15.41
CA GLY A 728 18.59 29.59 -14.94
C GLY A 728 18.49 31.02 -15.50
N ALA A 729 17.44 31.36 -16.26
CA ALA A 729 17.18 32.73 -16.72
C ALA A 729 16.63 33.59 -15.57
N THR A 730 17.45 33.84 -14.54
CA THR A 730 17.00 34.35 -13.23
C THR A 730 16.25 35.69 -13.28
N ALA A 731 16.50 36.55 -14.27
CA ALA A 731 15.81 37.84 -14.43
C ALA A 731 14.50 37.75 -15.23
N PHE A 732 14.21 36.62 -15.88
CA PHE A 732 13.09 36.48 -16.81
C PHE A 732 11.75 36.50 -16.07
N ASN A 733 10.86 37.42 -16.45
CA ASN A 733 9.54 37.56 -15.87
C ASN A 733 8.57 38.25 -16.84
N GLN A 734 8.37 37.65 -18.01
CA GLN A 734 7.50 38.19 -19.05
C GLN A 734 6.21 37.38 -19.18
N ASP A 735 5.17 38.03 -19.67
CA ASP A 735 3.88 37.42 -20.01
C ASP A 735 4.02 36.56 -21.28
N LEU A 736 3.58 35.30 -21.20
CA LEU A 736 3.65 34.29 -22.26
C LEU A 736 2.28 33.70 -22.61
N ASP A 737 1.15 34.28 -22.16
CA ASP A 737 -0.20 33.79 -22.48
C ASP A 737 -0.47 33.73 -23.99
N GLY A 738 0.21 34.58 -24.78
CA GLY A 738 0.07 34.63 -26.23
C GLY A 738 0.69 33.44 -26.99
N TRP A 739 1.45 32.58 -26.31
CA TRP A 739 2.08 31.41 -26.93
C TRP A 739 1.05 30.30 -27.19
N ASN A 740 1.14 29.68 -28.37
CA ASN A 740 0.38 28.47 -28.66
C ASN A 740 1.20 27.25 -28.27
N THR A 741 0.78 26.52 -27.25
CA THR A 741 1.44 25.31 -26.74
C THR A 741 0.74 24.01 -27.15
N SER A 742 -0.24 24.05 -28.05
CA SER A 742 -1.07 22.88 -28.41
C SER A 742 -0.31 21.68 -29.00
N ASN A 743 0.94 21.89 -29.43
CA ASN A 743 1.81 20.87 -30.01
C ASN A 743 2.99 20.50 -29.09
N VAL A 744 3.07 21.08 -27.88
CA VAL A 744 4.17 20.85 -26.95
C VAL A 744 3.94 19.56 -26.18
N GLU A 745 4.88 18.61 -26.30
CA GLU A 745 4.81 17.28 -25.69
C GLU A 745 5.58 17.21 -24.35
N SER A 746 6.57 18.10 -24.15
CA SER A 746 7.47 18.12 -22.98
C SER A 746 7.85 19.54 -22.55
N MET A 747 7.89 19.76 -21.22
CA MET A 747 8.21 21.04 -20.56
C MET A 747 9.23 20.85 -19.42
N ILE A 748 10.13 19.87 -19.54
CA ILE A 748 11.10 19.51 -18.50
C ILE A 748 11.99 20.71 -18.20
N ARG A 749 12.12 21.07 -16.91
CA ARG A 749 12.99 22.18 -16.45
C ARG A 749 12.74 23.53 -17.14
N MET A 750 11.60 23.74 -17.82
CA MET A 750 11.40 24.92 -18.69
C MET A 750 11.70 26.25 -17.99
N PHE A 751 11.32 26.39 -16.71
CA PHE A 751 11.57 27.56 -15.86
C PHE A 751 12.34 27.19 -14.58
N ALA A 752 13.12 26.09 -14.60
CA ALA A 752 13.97 25.75 -13.47
C ALA A 752 14.94 26.92 -13.17
N ASP A 753 15.20 27.24 -11.91
CA ASP A 753 16.08 28.35 -11.49
C ASP A 753 15.72 29.75 -12.04
N ALA A 754 14.57 29.93 -12.70
CA ALA A 754 14.06 31.21 -13.16
C ALA A 754 13.46 32.00 -11.98
N THR A 755 14.31 32.40 -11.03
CA THR A 755 13.90 32.89 -9.70
C THR A 755 12.91 34.06 -9.69
N ALA A 756 12.94 34.94 -10.71
CA ALA A 756 12.01 36.07 -10.83
C ALA A 756 10.71 35.75 -11.58
N PHE A 757 10.58 34.56 -12.19
CA PHE A 757 9.49 34.25 -13.09
C PHE A 757 8.15 34.12 -12.36
N ASN A 758 7.20 34.96 -12.76
CA ASN A 758 5.81 34.94 -12.35
C ASN A 758 4.90 35.52 -13.46
N GLY A 759 5.33 35.33 -14.72
CA GLY A 759 4.59 35.73 -15.90
C GLY A 759 3.30 34.93 -16.08
N SER A 760 2.33 35.46 -16.81
CA SER A 760 1.10 34.73 -17.11
C SER A 760 1.36 33.61 -18.12
N ILE A 761 0.83 32.43 -17.81
CA ILE A 761 0.84 31.20 -18.63
C ILE A 761 -0.50 30.44 -18.51
N ALA A 762 -1.55 31.16 -18.12
CA ALA A 762 -2.83 30.57 -17.74
C ALA A 762 -3.57 29.99 -18.96
N ASP A 763 -3.39 30.59 -20.14
CA ASP A 763 -4.10 30.24 -21.37
C ASP A 763 -3.42 29.13 -22.19
N TRP A 764 -2.36 28.51 -21.65
CA TRP A 764 -1.64 27.42 -22.32
C TRP A 764 -2.51 26.16 -22.45
N ASN A 765 -2.42 25.52 -23.61
CA ASN A 765 -2.98 24.19 -23.83
C ASN A 765 -1.93 23.14 -23.48
N THR A 766 -2.13 22.44 -22.37
CA THR A 766 -1.23 21.38 -21.86
C THR A 766 -1.74 19.97 -22.12
N GLY A 767 -2.86 19.81 -22.84
CA GLY A 767 -3.58 18.54 -22.92
C GLY A 767 -2.83 17.39 -23.60
N ILE A 768 -1.68 17.62 -24.23
CA ILE A 768 -0.80 16.55 -24.76
C ILE A 768 0.56 16.48 -24.07
N VAL A 769 0.83 17.38 -23.11
CA VAL A 769 2.11 17.39 -22.38
C VAL A 769 2.16 16.14 -21.51
N SER A 770 3.23 15.38 -21.64
CA SER A 770 3.43 14.13 -20.88
C SER A 770 4.40 14.29 -19.71
N ASN A 771 5.33 15.24 -19.78
CA ASN A 771 6.38 15.42 -18.77
C ASN A 771 6.51 16.89 -18.34
N MET A 772 6.38 17.13 -17.03
CA MET A 772 6.54 18.44 -16.37
C MET A 772 7.61 18.39 -15.25
N GLN A 773 8.52 17.40 -15.30
CA GLN A 773 9.61 17.25 -14.34
C GLN A 773 10.38 18.56 -14.18
N GLN A 774 10.54 19.02 -12.93
CA GLN A 774 11.32 20.21 -12.56
C GLN A 774 10.89 21.52 -13.26
N MET A 775 9.70 21.60 -13.87
CA MET A 775 9.29 22.74 -14.70
C MET A 775 9.47 24.09 -14.00
N PHE A 776 9.19 24.17 -12.69
CA PHE A 776 9.33 25.37 -11.85
C PHE A 776 10.27 25.16 -10.65
N SER A 777 11.17 24.17 -10.70
CA SER A 777 12.13 23.93 -9.62
C SER A 777 12.96 25.20 -9.39
N HIS A 778 13.09 25.66 -8.14
CA HIS A 778 13.79 26.88 -7.73
C HIS A 778 13.25 28.20 -8.33
N ALA A 779 12.07 28.20 -8.96
CA ALA A 779 11.37 29.41 -9.38
C ALA A 779 10.70 30.10 -8.18
N THR A 780 11.51 30.65 -7.27
CA THR A 780 11.07 31.14 -5.94
C THR A 780 9.92 32.15 -5.95
N ALA A 781 9.78 32.98 -6.99
CA ALA A 781 8.70 33.96 -7.13
C ALA A 781 7.42 33.41 -7.80
N PHE A 782 7.45 32.19 -8.34
CA PHE A 782 6.37 31.65 -9.17
C PHE A 782 5.11 31.37 -8.34
N ASN A 783 4.00 31.98 -8.75
CA ASN A 783 2.67 31.77 -8.22
C ASN A 783 1.59 32.19 -9.24
N SER A 784 1.88 32.02 -10.54
CA SER A 784 0.95 32.35 -11.63
C SER A 784 -0.19 31.33 -11.69
N ASP A 785 -1.36 31.71 -12.22
CA ASP A 785 -2.51 30.81 -12.27
C ASP A 785 -2.31 29.71 -13.31
N ILE A 786 -2.30 28.46 -12.85
CA ILE A 786 -2.21 27.23 -13.65
C ILE A 786 -3.35 26.26 -13.33
N SER A 787 -4.38 26.72 -12.61
CA SER A 787 -5.48 25.87 -12.12
C SER A 787 -6.39 25.35 -13.24
N GLY A 788 -6.31 25.94 -14.44
CA GLY A 788 -7.09 25.58 -15.63
C GLY A 788 -6.38 24.66 -16.62
N TRP A 789 -5.14 24.23 -16.33
CA TRP A 789 -4.38 23.33 -17.20
C TRP A 789 -5.02 21.94 -17.27
N ASP A 790 -4.93 21.32 -18.44
CA ASP A 790 -5.32 19.93 -18.68
C ASP A 790 -4.10 19.04 -18.44
N THR A 791 -4.15 18.24 -17.37
CA THR A 791 -3.03 17.40 -16.91
C THR A 791 -3.25 15.91 -17.17
N ILE A 792 -4.32 15.53 -17.87
CA ILE A 792 -4.71 14.12 -18.05
C ILE A 792 -3.58 13.26 -18.61
N ASN A 793 -2.72 13.80 -19.49
CA ASN A 793 -1.64 13.05 -20.13
C ASN A 793 -0.29 13.13 -19.41
N VAL A 794 -0.20 13.90 -18.32
CA VAL A 794 1.07 14.06 -17.58
C VAL A 794 1.34 12.82 -16.73
N THR A 795 2.52 12.23 -16.90
CA THR A 795 2.95 11.02 -16.18
C THR A 795 4.05 11.30 -15.15
N ASP A 796 4.78 12.40 -15.28
CA ASP A 796 5.88 12.80 -14.40
C ASP A 796 5.80 14.29 -14.01
N MET A 797 5.63 14.55 -12.71
CA MET A 797 5.70 15.87 -12.07
C MET A 797 6.77 15.92 -10.98
N SER A 798 7.75 15.02 -11.01
CA SER A 798 8.82 14.97 -10.03
C SER A 798 9.54 16.31 -9.95
N ASN A 799 9.73 16.82 -8.73
CA ASN A 799 10.39 18.10 -8.43
C ASN A 799 9.77 19.33 -9.11
N MET A 800 8.53 19.27 -9.63
CA MET A 800 7.94 20.34 -10.45
C MET A 800 7.96 21.71 -9.76
N PHE A 801 7.68 21.77 -8.45
CA PHE A 801 7.65 22.97 -7.62
C PHE A 801 8.68 22.92 -6.48
N GLU A 802 9.74 22.13 -6.62
CA GLU A 802 10.82 22.05 -5.64
C GLU A 802 11.41 23.46 -5.41
N TYR A 803 11.50 23.96 -4.17
CA TYR A 803 11.93 25.32 -3.82
C TYR A 803 11.14 26.48 -4.48
N ALA A 804 9.92 26.24 -4.98
CA ALA A 804 9.02 27.30 -5.43
C ALA A 804 8.34 27.98 -4.23
N GLU A 805 9.11 28.76 -3.45
CA GLU A 805 8.72 29.28 -2.12
C GLU A 805 7.38 30.05 -2.10
N SER A 806 7.05 30.79 -3.17
CA SER A 806 5.82 31.61 -3.27
C SER A 806 4.58 30.82 -3.76
N PHE A 807 4.77 29.60 -4.24
CA PHE A 807 3.72 28.83 -4.90
C PHE A 807 2.60 28.42 -3.92
N SER A 808 1.36 28.75 -4.26
CA SER A 808 0.19 28.52 -3.40
C SER A 808 -1.12 28.35 -4.18
N GLN A 809 -1.04 27.98 -5.47
CA GLN A 809 -2.22 27.82 -6.32
C GLN A 809 -3.09 26.62 -5.91
N ASN A 810 -4.36 26.65 -6.31
CA ASN A 810 -5.30 25.54 -6.10
C ASN A 810 -5.26 24.59 -7.30
N LEU A 811 -4.87 23.34 -7.04
CA LEU A 811 -4.67 22.32 -8.07
C LEU A 811 -5.73 21.21 -8.04
N ASN A 812 -6.83 21.37 -7.29
CA ASN A 812 -7.86 20.33 -7.16
C ASN A 812 -8.59 19.99 -8.49
N ASN A 813 -8.51 20.86 -9.49
CA ASN A 813 -9.16 20.64 -10.79
C ASN A 813 -8.30 19.83 -11.76
N TRP A 814 -7.05 19.53 -11.41
CA TRP A 814 -6.16 18.73 -12.23
C TRP A 814 -6.61 17.28 -12.27
N ASP A 815 -6.53 16.67 -13.44
CA ASP A 815 -6.70 15.23 -13.60
C ASP A 815 -5.33 14.56 -13.46
N THR A 816 -5.16 13.80 -12.39
CA THR A 816 -3.90 13.11 -12.06
C THR A 816 -3.96 11.61 -12.34
N SER A 817 -4.99 11.14 -13.07
CA SER A 817 -5.22 9.69 -13.23
C SER A 817 -4.09 8.95 -13.93
N ASN A 818 -3.26 9.62 -14.74
CA ASN A 818 -2.11 9.02 -15.43
C ASN A 818 -0.77 9.33 -14.77
N LEU A 819 -0.76 10.05 -13.64
CA LEU A 819 0.46 10.44 -12.94
C LEU A 819 1.11 9.22 -12.29
N THR A 820 2.41 9.05 -12.49
CA THR A 820 3.20 7.92 -11.96
C THR A 820 4.37 8.37 -11.09
N GLU A 821 4.91 9.58 -11.34
CA GLU A 821 5.96 10.16 -10.51
C GLU A 821 5.63 11.55 -9.95
N VAL A 822 5.78 11.69 -8.63
CA VAL A 822 5.53 12.92 -7.85
C VAL A 822 6.60 13.18 -6.81
N SER A 823 7.69 12.41 -6.81
CA SER A 823 8.77 12.57 -5.86
C SER A 823 9.27 14.03 -5.82
N TYR A 824 9.37 14.58 -4.60
CA TYR A 824 9.80 15.95 -4.33
C TYR A 824 8.98 17.08 -4.99
N MET A 825 7.77 16.80 -5.52
CA MET A 825 6.98 17.76 -6.30
C MET A 825 6.78 19.12 -5.60
N PHE A 826 6.51 19.15 -4.30
CA PHE A 826 6.33 20.37 -3.49
C PHE A 826 7.42 20.53 -2.42
N SER A 827 8.56 19.87 -2.57
CA SER A 827 9.65 19.98 -1.61
C SER A 827 10.08 21.46 -1.49
N HIS A 828 10.14 21.99 -0.27
CA HIS A 828 10.49 23.37 0.05
C HIS A 828 9.59 24.44 -0.59
N ALA A 829 8.39 24.07 -1.07
CA ALA A 829 7.32 25.01 -1.46
C ALA A 829 6.67 25.60 -0.20
N THR A 830 7.39 26.47 0.49
CA THR A 830 7.06 26.89 1.87
C THR A 830 5.72 27.61 2.04
N SER A 831 5.12 28.17 0.98
CA SER A 831 3.80 28.81 1.00
C SER A 831 2.64 27.88 0.59
N PHE A 832 2.93 26.67 0.10
CA PHE A 832 1.90 25.77 -0.43
C PHE A 832 1.05 25.16 0.69
N ASN A 833 -0.28 25.29 0.58
CA ASN A 833 -1.24 24.76 1.57
C ASN A 833 -2.62 24.44 0.96
N SER A 834 -2.68 24.21 -0.35
CA SER A 834 -3.92 23.86 -1.02
C SER A 834 -4.29 22.41 -0.74
N SER A 835 -5.59 22.11 -0.63
CA SER A 835 -6.05 20.72 -0.61
C SER A 835 -5.77 20.03 -1.94
N LEU A 836 -5.53 18.73 -1.90
CA LEU A 836 -5.32 17.85 -3.06
C LEU A 836 -6.22 16.60 -2.98
N ASN A 837 -7.31 16.67 -2.22
CA ASN A 837 -8.18 15.51 -1.93
C ASN A 837 -8.83 14.90 -3.18
N SER A 838 -8.98 15.68 -4.26
CA SER A 838 -9.58 15.22 -5.53
C SER A 838 -8.60 14.48 -6.44
N TRP A 839 -7.31 14.45 -6.11
CA TRP A 839 -6.31 13.78 -6.92
C TRP A 839 -6.52 12.26 -6.87
N ASN A 840 -6.45 11.64 -8.04
CA ASN A 840 -6.27 10.21 -8.16
C ASN A 840 -4.77 9.89 -8.07
N VAL A 841 -4.39 9.09 -7.07
CA VAL A 841 -2.99 8.73 -6.81
C VAL A 841 -2.72 7.23 -7.00
N THR A 842 -3.69 6.46 -7.51
CA THR A 842 -3.61 4.99 -7.57
C THR A 842 -2.48 4.49 -8.46
N ASN A 843 -1.96 5.30 -9.38
CA ASN A 843 -0.86 4.92 -10.28
C ASN A 843 0.53 5.30 -9.75
N ILE A 844 0.61 5.93 -8.57
CA ILE A 844 1.84 6.42 -7.96
C ILE A 844 2.35 5.41 -6.93
N GLN A 845 3.61 4.98 -7.09
CA GLN A 845 4.28 4.10 -6.13
C GLN A 845 5.25 4.86 -5.21
N ASN A 846 5.79 5.98 -5.69
CA ASN A 846 6.83 6.75 -5.02
C ASN A 846 6.31 8.14 -4.61
N PHE A 847 6.16 8.38 -3.31
CA PHE A 847 5.77 9.68 -2.75
C PHE A 847 6.94 10.38 -2.05
N ASP A 848 8.16 9.92 -2.31
CA ASP A 848 9.34 10.35 -1.57
C ASP A 848 9.51 11.88 -1.62
N GLY A 849 9.62 12.48 -0.43
CA GLY A 849 9.87 13.92 -0.27
C GLY A 849 8.80 14.85 -0.84
N MET A 850 7.61 14.35 -1.23
CA MET A 850 6.60 15.15 -1.94
C MET A 850 6.31 16.50 -1.27
N PHE A 851 6.32 16.57 0.07
CA PHE A 851 6.14 17.79 0.87
C PHE A 851 7.32 18.06 1.84
N ASP A 852 8.51 17.54 1.55
CA ASP A 852 9.71 17.78 2.36
C ASP A 852 10.01 19.28 2.48
N GLY A 853 10.08 19.85 3.68
CA GLY A 853 10.29 21.28 3.90
C GLY A 853 9.11 22.18 3.54
N ALA A 854 7.93 21.65 3.17
CA ALA A 854 6.73 22.43 2.87
C ALA A 854 6.07 22.95 4.17
N THR A 855 6.70 23.93 4.82
CA THR A 855 6.38 24.31 6.21
C THR A 855 4.94 24.77 6.47
N ALA A 856 4.24 25.34 5.48
CA ALA A 856 2.84 25.76 5.60
C ALA A 856 1.82 24.65 5.26
N PHE A 857 2.26 23.51 4.73
CA PHE A 857 1.36 22.52 4.18
C PHE A 857 0.55 21.80 5.28
N SER A 858 -0.77 21.89 5.14
CA SER A 858 -1.78 21.16 5.91
C SER A 858 -3.05 21.02 5.05
N GLY A 859 -2.88 20.91 3.73
CA GLY A 859 -3.97 20.71 2.78
C GLY A 859 -4.51 19.29 2.87
N ALA A 860 -5.83 19.10 2.75
CA ALA A 860 -6.44 17.79 2.90
C ALA A 860 -5.97 16.83 1.78
N ILE A 861 -5.54 15.63 2.21
CA ILE A 861 -5.08 14.47 1.40
C ILE A 861 -5.60 13.12 1.94
N GLY A 862 -6.44 13.13 2.99
CA GLY A 862 -6.87 11.90 3.68
C GLY A 862 -7.72 10.95 2.83
N SER A 863 -8.27 11.42 1.71
CA SER A 863 -9.09 10.60 0.79
C SER A 863 -8.30 9.88 -0.30
N TRP A 864 -6.97 9.94 -0.26
CA TRP A 864 -6.12 9.25 -1.21
C TRP A 864 -6.18 7.73 -1.03
N ASP A 865 -6.25 7.03 -2.15
CA ASP A 865 -6.14 5.57 -2.19
C ASP A 865 -4.65 5.19 -2.34
N MET A 866 -4.07 4.74 -1.24
CA MET A 866 -2.65 4.45 -1.11
C MET A 866 -2.29 2.99 -1.40
N GLU A 867 -3.22 2.19 -1.95
CA GLU A 867 -3.02 0.74 -2.17
C GLU A 867 -1.72 0.43 -2.94
N ASN A 868 -1.34 1.23 -3.94
CA ASN A 868 -0.14 1.00 -4.75
C ASN A 868 1.13 1.70 -4.22
N ALA A 869 1.05 2.44 -3.11
CA ALA A 869 2.19 3.16 -2.56
C ALA A 869 3.24 2.18 -2.00
N VAL A 870 4.50 2.36 -2.42
CA VAL A 870 5.64 1.52 -2.00
C VAL A 870 6.58 2.29 -1.06
N SER A 871 6.79 3.58 -1.33
CA SER A 871 7.70 4.43 -0.54
C SER A 871 7.06 5.77 -0.19
N LEU A 872 7.13 6.11 1.10
CA LEU A 872 6.69 7.37 1.71
C LEU A 872 7.88 8.11 2.36
N GLN A 873 9.10 7.85 1.90
CA GLN A 873 10.31 8.36 2.55
C GLN A 873 10.29 9.89 2.56
N ALA A 874 10.51 10.47 3.73
CA ALA A 874 10.59 11.92 3.92
C ALA A 874 9.38 12.72 3.41
N MET A 875 8.22 12.08 3.15
CA MET A 875 7.07 12.72 2.50
C MET A 875 6.63 14.03 3.18
N PHE A 876 6.68 14.09 4.51
CA PHE A 876 6.36 15.27 5.33
C PHE A 876 7.54 15.72 6.20
N ASN A 877 8.77 15.37 5.83
CA ASN A 877 9.96 15.81 6.56
C ASN A 877 9.99 17.36 6.59
N GLY A 878 10.24 18.00 7.73
CA GLY A 878 10.20 19.45 7.90
C GLY A 878 8.85 20.14 7.65
N ALA A 879 7.75 19.43 7.39
CA ALA A 879 6.42 20.00 7.18
C ALA A 879 5.78 20.41 8.52
N THR A 880 6.32 21.47 9.14
CA THR A 880 6.03 21.85 10.53
C THR A 880 4.54 22.10 10.86
N SER A 881 3.69 22.44 9.88
CA SER A 881 2.25 22.68 10.05
C SER A 881 1.36 21.47 9.70
N PHE A 882 1.94 20.38 9.20
CA PHE A 882 1.20 19.21 8.76
C PHE A 882 0.56 18.48 9.94
N ASN A 883 -0.75 18.27 9.88
CA ASN A 883 -1.53 17.55 10.90
C ASN A 883 -2.87 17.05 10.34
N GLN A 884 -2.88 16.61 9.08
CA GLN A 884 -4.09 16.11 8.42
C GLN A 884 -4.32 14.65 8.76
N ASP A 885 -5.60 14.29 8.89
CA ASP A 885 -6.03 12.91 9.14
C ASP A 885 -5.73 12.02 7.93
N ILE A 886 -4.91 11.00 8.16
CA ILE A 886 -4.42 10.02 7.20
C ILE A 886 -4.51 8.59 7.78
N GLY A 887 -5.26 8.39 8.87
CA GLY A 887 -5.37 7.10 9.54
C GLY A 887 -6.05 6.03 8.69
N ASP A 888 -6.88 6.45 7.73
CA ASP A 888 -7.64 5.57 6.82
C ASP A 888 -6.86 5.14 5.55
N TRP A 889 -5.59 5.54 5.41
CA TRP A 889 -4.77 5.14 4.26
C TRP A 889 -4.49 3.63 4.27
N ASN A 890 -4.58 3.00 3.10
CA ASN A 890 -4.13 1.63 2.89
C ASN A 890 -2.60 1.59 2.76
N THR A 891 -1.90 1.07 3.78
CA THR A 891 -0.43 1.01 3.81
C THR A 891 0.15 -0.38 3.56
N THR A 892 -0.66 -1.37 3.20
CA THR A 892 -0.25 -2.79 3.08
C THR A 892 0.96 -3.01 2.17
N ASN A 893 1.14 -2.21 1.13
CA ASN A 893 2.26 -2.32 0.18
C ASN A 893 3.46 -1.41 0.49
N VAL A 894 3.37 -0.57 1.53
CA VAL A 894 4.44 0.38 1.88
C VAL A 894 5.59 -0.38 2.54
N THR A 895 6.80 -0.17 2.02
CA THR A 895 8.04 -0.82 2.53
C THR A 895 9.00 0.16 3.20
N ASN A 896 8.89 1.45 2.90
CA ASN A 896 9.80 2.50 3.38
C ASN A 896 9.03 3.72 3.90
N MET A 897 9.13 3.98 5.21
CA MET A 897 8.57 5.14 5.91
C MET A 897 9.67 5.99 6.56
N SER A 898 10.93 5.80 6.16
CA SER A 898 12.05 6.52 6.76
C SER A 898 11.86 8.03 6.65
N GLN A 899 12.06 8.74 7.77
CA GLN A 899 11.92 10.19 7.90
C GLN A 899 10.55 10.78 7.51
N MET A 900 9.51 9.96 7.32
CA MET A 900 8.20 10.41 6.80
C MET A 900 7.64 11.64 7.54
N PHE A 901 7.76 11.70 8.87
CA PHE A 901 7.31 12.82 9.72
C PHE A 901 8.45 13.53 10.45
N ALA A 902 9.70 13.36 10.02
CA ALA A 902 10.83 13.99 10.68
C ALA A 902 10.65 15.52 10.71
N GLY A 903 10.65 16.16 11.87
CA GLY A 903 10.46 17.61 12.01
C GLY A 903 9.04 18.11 11.74
N ALA A 904 8.05 17.23 11.51
CA ALA A 904 6.63 17.58 11.40
C ALA A 904 6.06 17.92 12.79
N SER A 905 6.48 19.07 13.34
CA SER A 905 6.29 19.42 14.76
C SER A 905 4.84 19.51 15.25
N ALA A 906 3.87 19.66 14.35
CA ALA A 906 2.44 19.74 14.67
C ALA A 906 1.68 18.42 14.49
N PHE A 907 2.31 17.40 13.92
CA PHE A 907 1.65 16.15 13.56
C PHE A 907 1.33 15.30 14.80
N ASN A 908 0.06 14.91 14.95
CA ASN A 908 -0.41 14.07 16.05
C ASN A 908 -1.76 13.36 15.70
N GLN A 909 -1.84 12.77 14.51
CA GLN A 909 -3.03 12.02 14.07
C GLN A 909 -2.88 10.53 14.32
N ASP A 910 -4.01 9.83 14.50
CA ASP A 910 -4.06 8.40 14.80
C ASP A 910 -3.57 7.57 13.61
N LEU A 911 -2.59 6.71 13.87
CA LEU A 911 -1.97 5.81 12.89
C LEU A 911 -2.08 4.33 13.31
N GLY A 912 -2.80 4.03 14.40
CA GLY A 912 -2.87 2.67 14.95
C GLY A 912 -3.52 1.64 14.02
N GLY A 913 -4.33 2.11 13.06
CA GLY A 913 -5.00 1.26 12.06
C GLY A 913 -4.17 0.93 10.81
N TRP A 914 -2.94 1.46 10.69
CA TRP A 914 -2.08 1.18 9.54
C TRP A 914 -1.57 -0.26 9.54
N ASP A 915 -1.54 -0.87 8.35
CA ASP A 915 -0.87 -2.14 8.13
C ASP A 915 0.62 -1.89 7.87
N THR A 916 1.46 -2.26 8.85
CA THR A 916 2.92 -2.09 8.80
C THR A 916 3.66 -3.38 8.47
N GLY A 917 2.97 -4.48 8.17
CA GLY A 917 3.58 -5.80 8.00
C GLY A 917 4.61 -5.85 6.88
N SER A 918 4.49 -5.01 5.84
CA SER A 918 5.46 -4.91 4.74
C SER A 918 6.60 -3.91 4.99
N VAL A 919 6.52 -3.10 6.04
CA VAL A 919 7.49 -2.01 6.28
C VAL A 919 8.80 -2.58 6.81
N THR A 920 9.91 -2.18 6.18
CA THR A 920 11.26 -2.64 6.56
C THR A 920 12.16 -1.52 7.09
N ASN A 921 11.86 -0.27 6.72
CA ASN A 921 12.67 0.90 7.05
C ASN A 921 11.80 2.03 7.64
N VAL A 922 11.98 2.27 8.95
CA VAL A 922 11.32 3.33 9.72
C VAL A 922 12.33 4.33 10.32
N GLN A 923 13.56 4.35 9.80
CA GLN A 923 14.62 5.19 10.34
C GLN A 923 14.19 6.65 10.42
N GLY A 924 14.25 7.23 11.62
CA GLY A 924 13.93 8.64 11.86
C GLY A 924 12.50 9.04 11.52
N MET A 925 11.55 8.11 11.40
CA MET A 925 10.17 8.38 10.98
C MET A 925 9.54 9.55 11.74
N PHE A 926 9.75 9.64 13.05
CA PHE A 926 9.24 10.70 13.94
C PHE A 926 10.36 11.58 14.54
N TYR A 927 11.53 11.66 13.90
CA TYR A 927 12.66 12.47 14.38
C TYR A 927 12.22 13.93 14.58
N GLY A 928 12.16 14.44 15.81
CA GLY A 928 11.74 15.82 16.09
C GLY A 928 10.26 16.12 15.85
N ALA A 929 9.39 15.11 15.73
CA ALA A 929 7.95 15.26 15.58
C ALA A 929 7.28 15.62 16.93
N SER A 930 7.65 16.77 17.51
CA SER A 930 7.45 17.12 18.92
C SER A 930 6.05 17.04 19.53
N ALA A 931 4.99 16.86 18.72
CA ALA A 931 3.60 16.73 19.15
C ALA A 931 3.06 15.29 19.09
N PHE A 932 3.75 14.37 18.42
CA PHE A 932 3.26 13.03 18.17
C PHE A 932 3.26 12.20 19.46
N ASN A 933 2.10 11.63 19.80
CA ASN A 933 1.95 10.73 20.95
C ASN A 933 0.72 9.82 20.79
N GLN A 934 0.46 9.35 19.57
CA GLN A 934 -0.63 8.40 19.33
C GLN A 934 -0.19 6.98 19.61
N ASP A 935 -1.17 6.13 19.92
CA ASP A 935 -0.94 4.72 20.18
C ASP A 935 -0.59 3.98 18.88
N ILE A 936 0.54 3.28 18.91
CA ILE A 936 1.09 2.48 17.80
C ILE A 936 1.56 1.11 18.33
N SER A 937 1.06 0.67 19.49
CA SER A 937 1.45 -0.60 20.10
C SER A 937 1.09 -1.81 19.24
N ASP A 938 0.05 -1.68 18.41
CA ASP A 938 -0.55 -2.76 17.62
C ASP A 938 0.07 -2.92 16.23
N TRP A 939 1.08 -2.11 15.88
CA TRP A 939 1.81 -2.26 14.62
C TRP A 939 2.54 -3.60 14.52
N ASP A 940 2.49 -4.22 13.34
CA ASP A 940 3.36 -5.35 13.02
C ASP A 940 4.77 -4.82 12.73
N THR A 941 5.68 -5.03 13.67
CA THR A 941 7.08 -4.60 13.58
C THR A 941 8.05 -5.72 13.23
N SER A 942 7.53 -6.92 12.90
CA SER A 942 8.33 -8.13 12.67
C SER A 942 9.37 -7.97 11.56
N ASN A 943 9.15 -7.04 10.62
CA ASN A 943 10.06 -6.73 9.51
C ASN A 943 10.94 -5.48 9.72
N PHE A 944 10.86 -4.80 10.88
CA PHE A 944 11.59 -3.56 11.12
C PHE A 944 13.08 -3.84 11.40
N THR A 945 13.92 -3.57 10.41
CA THR A 945 15.36 -3.87 10.51
C THR A 945 16.15 -2.78 11.25
N SER A 946 15.71 -1.51 11.16
CA SER A 946 16.35 -0.35 11.78
C SER A 946 15.31 0.66 12.27
N MET A 947 15.33 0.94 13.58
CA MET A 947 14.54 1.97 14.28
C MET A 947 15.42 3.17 14.67
N LYS A 948 16.57 3.32 14.01
CA LYS A 948 17.55 4.36 14.32
C LYS A 948 16.90 5.75 14.33
N ASN A 949 17.13 6.49 15.42
CA ASN A 949 16.58 7.84 15.65
C ASN A 949 15.05 7.98 15.51
N MET A 950 14.26 6.90 15.54
CA MET A 950 12.82 6.94 15.21
C MET A 950 12.04 7.99 15.98
N PHE A 951 12.24 8.12 17.30
CA PHE A 951 11.58 9.09 18.19
C PHE A 951 12.55 10.11 18.78
N ARG A 952 13.71 10.28 18.16
CA ARG A 952 14.73 11.18 18.68
C ARG A 952 14.22 12.62 18.63
N ASP A 953 14.44 13.36 19.71
CA ASP A 953 13.97 14.74 19.88
C ASP A 953 12.43 14.90 19.80
N ASP A 954 11.64 13.81 19.87
CA ASP A 954 10.18 13.85 20.03
C ASP A 954 9.80 14.01 21.50
N SER A 955 9.59 15.26 21.92
CA SER A 955 9.33 15.60 23.32
C SER A 955 7.98 15.15 23.89
N SER A 956 7.04 14.69 23.06
CA SER A 956 5.69 14.30 23.51
C SER A 956 5.47 12.79 23.53
N PHE A 957 6.27 12.02 22.79
CA PHE A 957 6.09 10.58 22.67
C PHE A 957 6.31 9.84 24.00
N ASP A 958 5.26 9.17 24.49
CA ASP A 958 5.23 8.44 25.75
C ASP A 958 4.23 7.27 25.66
N GLN A 959 4.56 6.25 24.86
CA GLN A 959 3.75 5.04 24.64
C GLN A 959 4.48 3.77 25.07
N ASP A 960 3.73 2.74 25.46
CA ASP A 960 4.28 1.41 25.74
C ASP A 960 4.48 0.62 24.45
N LEU A 961 5.73 0.26 24.14
CA LEU A 961 6.11 -0.48 22.93
C LEU A 961 6.54 -1.93 23.25
N GLY A 962 6.23 -2.43 24.45
CA GLY A 962 6.65 -3.76 24.89
C GLY A 962 6.04 -4.92 24.09
N GLY A 963 4.97 -4.67 23.33
CA GLY A 963 4.33 -5.66 22.46
C GLY A 963 4.91 -5.76 21.05
N TRP A 964 5.86 -4.89 20.68
CA TRP A 964 6.47 -4.90 19.35
C TRP A 964 7.38 -6.11 19.16
N ASP A 965 7.21 -6.82 18.04
CA ASP A 965 8.14 -7.86 17.58
C ASP A 965 9.46 -7.21 17.14
N ILE A 966 10.53 -7.49 17.88
CA ILE A 966 11.89 -6.99 17.62
C ILE A 966 12.79 -8.01 16.95
N SER A 967 12.23 -9.09 16.39
CA SER A 967 13.00 -10.22 15.90
C SER A 967 13.84 -9.93 14.65
N SER A 968 13.53 -8.87 13.91
CA SER A 968 14.34 -8.38 12.78
C SER A 968 15.24 -7.19 13.12
N LEU A 969 15.16 -6.64 14.34
CA LEU A 969 15.82 -5.39 14.69
C LEU A 969 17.33 -5.54 14.77
N THR A 970 18.08 -4.73 14.01
CA THR A 970 19.55 -4.74 14.01
C THR A 970 20.18 -3.44 14.50
N ASP A 971 19.47 -2.31 14.41
CA ASP A 971 19.94 -0.99 14.84
C ASP A 971 18.77 -0.12 15.36
N ALA A 972 18.86 0.35 16.60
CA ALA A 972 17.96 1.31 17.23
C ALA A 972 18.76 2.49 17.85
N ASP A 973 19.95 2.77 17.32
CA ASP A 973 20.82 3.84 17.83
C ASP A 973 20.09 5.18 17.84
N GLY A 974 20.13 5.86 18.99
CA GLY A 974 19.47 7.16 19.16
C GLY A 974 17.94 7.15 19.18
N MET A 975 17.26 5.99 19.11
CA MET A 975 15.79 5.89 18.98
C MET A 975 15.02 6.79 19.96
N PHE A 976 15.40 6.81 21.25
CA PHE A 976 14.70 7.58 22.29
C PHE A 976 15.49 8.80 22.80
N LEU A 977 16.59 9.17 22.15
CA LEU A 977 17.42 10.30 22.59
C LEU A 977 16.60 11.59 22.63
N ASN A 978 16.53 12.24 23.79
CA ASN A 978 15.71 13.45 24.05
C ASN A 978 14.19 13.28 23.79
N SER A 979 13.67 12.05 23.81
CA SER A 979 12.23 11.80 23.68
C SER A 979 11.45 12.11 24.97
N GLY A 980 10.11 12.19 24.88
CA GLY A 980 9.17 12.35 25.99
C GLY A 980 8.95 11.10 26.85
N MET A 981 9.59 9.98 26.49
CA MET A 981 9.34 8.65 27.05
C MET A 981 9.51 8.63 28.57
N SER A 982 8.44 8.26 29.28
CA SER A 982 8.42 8.15 30.73
C SER A 982 9.14 6.88 31.21
N SER A 983 9.52 6.85 32.50
CA SER A 983 10.15 5.66 33.09
C SER A 983 9.24 4.44 33.06
N ALA A 984 7.93 4.63 33.28
CA ALA A 984 6.98 3.52 33.32
C ALA A 984 6.86 2.83 31.96
N ASN A 985 6.73 3.61 30.88
CA ASN A 985 6.61 3.08 29.52
C ASN A 985 7.95 2.57 28.99
N MET A 986 9.08 3.21 29.32
CA MET A 986 10.41 2.69 28.98
C MET A 986 10.67 1.34 29.65
N ASP A 987 10.35 1.22 30.93
CA ASP A 987 10.54 -0.04 31.66
C ASP A 987 9.60 -1.14 31.13
N ALA A 988 8.36 -0.81 30.75
CA ALA A 988 7.44 -1.75 30.10
C ALA A 988 7.94 -2.21 28.73
N THR A 989 8.42 -1.27 27.91
CA THR A 989 9.03 -1.54 26.60
C THR A 989 10.23 -2.48 26.73
N LEU A 990 11.14 -2.18 27.67
CA LEU A 990 12.32 -3.02 27.91
C LEU A 990 11.97 -4.42 28.40
N ARG A 991 11.01 -4.55 29.32
CA ARG A 991 10.56 -5.88 29.81
C ARG A 991 9.93 -6.69 28.69
N GLY A 992 9.11 -6.06 27.85
CA GLY A 992 8.52 -6.68 26.67
C GLY A 992 9.58 -7.21 25.71
N TRP A 993 10.52 -6.35 25.32
CA TRP A 993 11.62 -6.73 24.40
C TRP A 993 12.61 -7.73 25.00
N ALA A 994 12.81 -7.72 26.31
CA ALA A 994 13.62 -8.71 27.00
C ALA A 994 12.93 -10.09 27.06
N LYS A 995 11.65 -10.20 26.73
CA LYS A 995 10.91 -11.45 26.68
C LYS A 995 10.86 -11.96 25.25
N LEU A 996 11.38 -13.16 25.02
CA LEU A 996 11.15 -13.86 23.74
C LEU A 996 9.78 -14.54 23.78
N ASP A 997 8.83 -14.05 23.00
CA ASP A 997 7.48 -14.60 22.85
C ASP A 997 7.30 -15.32 21.51
N THR A 998 7.82 -16.55 21.44
CA THR A 998 7.67 -17.40 20.24
C THR A 998 6.21 -17.74 19.89
N SER A 999 5.28 -17.58 20.85
CA SER A 999 3.84 -17.75 20.62
C SER A 999 3.23 -16.58 19.85
N ALA A 1000 3.81 -15.38 19.97
CA ALA A 1000 3.43 -14.19 19.22
C ALA A 1000 4.04 -14.14 17.80
N GLY A 1001 4.87 -15.12 17.42
CA GLY A 1001 5.52 -15.20 16.11
C GLY A 1001 7.00 -14.82 16.11
N GLU A 1002 7.53 -14.34 17.24
CA GLU A 1002 8.94 -13.94 17.36
C GLU A 1002 9.87 -15.15 17.16
N THR A 1003 10.82 -15.02 16.24
CA THR A 1003 11.73 -16.14 15.90
C THR A 1003 13.02 -16.12 16.71
N ALA A 1004 13.52 -14.94 17.10
CA ALA A 1004 14.70 -14.73 17.94
C ALA A 1004 14.83 -13.25 18.31
N ILE A 1005 15.46 -12.94 19.46
CA ILE A 1005 15.99 -11.59 19.73
C ILE A 1005 17.38 -11.49 19.08
N GLN A 1006 17.60 -10.43 18.28
CA GLN A 1006 18.86 -10.22 17.58
C GLN A 1006 20.01 -9.87 18.52
N MET A 1007 21.24 -10.25 18.13
CA MET A 1007 22.44 -9.94 18.90
C MET A 1007 23.11 -8.63 18.46
N ASN A 1008 23.79 -7.96 19.38
CA ASN A 1008 24.58 -6.73 19.14
C ASN A 1008 23.78 -5.52 18.63
N VAL A 1009 22.47 -5.47 18.92
CA VAL A 1009 21.63 -4.31 18.59
C VAL A 1009 22.11 -3.10 19.40
N LYS A 1010 22.26 -1.95 18.73
CA LYS A 1010 22.58 -0.68 19.38
C LYS A 1010 21.31 0.05 19.75
N ILE A 1011 21.25 0.64 20.95
CA ILE A 1011 20.10 1.44 21.36
C ILE A 1011 20.51 2.57 22.30
N TYR A 1012 19.77 3.68 22.22
CA TYR A 1012 19.82 4.76 23.21
C TYR A 1012 18.53 4.77 24.04
N LEU A 1013 18.64 4.60 25.36
CA LEU A 1013 17.51 4.64 26.30
C LEU A 1013 17.45 5.98 27.04
N THR A 1014 16.26 6.35 27.49
CA THR A 1014 16.01 7.54 28.32
C THR A 1014 15.10 7.17 29.49
N ASN A 1015 15.32 7.79 30.65
CA ASN A 1015 14.42 7.73 31.81
C ASN A 1015 14.08 6.34 32.39
N TYR A 1016 14.83 5.27 32.12
CA TYR A 1016 14.54 3.92 32.64
C TYR A 1016 14.93 3.72 34.13
N THR A 1017 14.24 2.80 34.81
CA THR A 1017 14.55 2.35 36.18
C THR A 1017 14.72 0.84 36.32
N ASP A 1018 14.21 0.04 35.38
CA ASP A 1018 14.33 -1.42 35.38
C ASP A 1018 15.68 -1.87 34.79
N ILE A 1019 16.65 -2.08 35.67
CA ILE A 1019 18.01 -2.51 35.29
C ILE A 1019 18.03 -3.98 34.82
N THR A 1020 17.05 -4.81 35.19
CA THR A 1020 17.14 -6.26 34.95
C THR A 1020 16.88 -6.60 33.48
N ALA A 1021 15.86 -5.98 32.87
CA ALA A 1021 15.59 -6.13 31.43
C ALA A 1021 16.75 -5.58 30.57
N PHE A 1022 17.29 -4.43 30.98
CA PHE A 1022 18.47 -3.82 30.37
C PHE A 1022 19.68 -4.79 30.34
N GLU A 1023 20.00 -5.40 31.49
CA GLU A 1023 21.14 -6.31 31.60
C GLU A 1023 20.89 -7.61 30.86
N TYR A 1024 19.67 -8.14 30.89
CA TYR A 1024 19.31 -9.33 30.13
C TYR A 1024 19.61 -9.13 28.64
N LEU A 1025 19.18 -8.01 28.05
CA LEU A 1025 19.46 -7.67 26.66
C LEU A 1025 20.97 -7.49 26.38
N GLN A 1026 21.69 -6.84 27.30
CA GLN A 1026 23.14 -6.62 27.17
C GLN A 1026 23.96 -7.91 27.30
N GLU A 1027 23.65 -8.79 28.24
CA GLU A 1027 24.48 -9.96 28.55
C GLU A 1027 24.09 -11.18 27.73
N LYS A 1028 22.79 -11.45 27.57
CA LYS A 1028 22.30 -12.60 26.80
C LYS A 1028 22.45 -12.38 25.29
N TYR A 1029 22.14 -11.16 24.83
CA TYR A 1029 22.11 -10.81 23.40
C TYR A 1029 23.19 -9.81 23.00
N HIS A 1030 24.09 -9.40 23.90
CA HIS A 1030 25.20 -8.49 23.57
C HIS A 1030 24.77 -7.12 23.05
N TRP A 1031 23.57 -6.64 23.44
CA TRP A 1031 23.10 -5.32 23.04
C TRP A 1031 24.05 -4.21 23.54
N ILE A 1032 24.29 -3.22 22.68
CA ILE A 1032 25.13 -2.06 22.97
C ILE A 1032 24.21 -0.91 23.36
N ILE A 1033 23.98 -0.78 24.65
CA ILE A 1033 23.06 0.22 25.20
C ILE A 1033 23.84 1.47 25.64
N SER A 1034 23.33 2.63 25.26
CA SER A 1034 23.78 3.96 25.69
C SER A 1034 22.59 4.75 26.24
N GLY A 1035 22.80 5.78 27.06
CA GLY A 1035 21.69 6.52 27.65
C GLY A 1035 21.99 7.13 29.02
N ASP A 1036 21.06 7.94 29.50
CA ASP A 1036 21.07 8.50 30.85
C ASP A 1036 20.07 7.72 31.73
N MET A 1037 20.58 6.96 32.70
CA MET A 1037 19.75 6.34 33.75
C MET A 1037 19.03 7.42 34.57
N ASN A 1038 17.84 7.10 35.06
CA ASN A 1038 17.14 7.96 36.00
C ASN A 1038 18.08 8.28 37.19
N PRO A 1039 18.34 9.56 37.51
CA PRO A 1039 19.31 9.94 38.54
C PRO A 1039 18.90 9.52 39.97
N ASN A 1040 17.67 9.05 40.15
CA ASN A 1040 17.19 8.47 41.41
C ASN A 1040 17.54 6.99 41.57
N VAL A 1041 18.06 6.34 40.52
CA VAL A 1041 18.55 4.96 40.55
C VAL A 1041 20.06 5.00 40.80
N ARG A 1042 20.53 4.35 41.87
CA ARG A 1042 21.95 4.30 42.22
C ARG A 1042 22.60 3.05 41.64
N TRP A 1043 23.42 3.26 40.62
CA TRP A 1043 24.30 2.26 40.03
C TRP A 1043 25.72 2.41 40.60
N ASP A 1044 26.33 1.33 41.10
CA ASP A 1044 27.77 1.32 41.40
C ASP A 1044 28.54 0.47 40.38
N SER A 1045 29.11 1.15 39.38
CA SER A 1045 29.88 0.54 38.30
C SER A 1045 31.28 0.06 38.71
N THR A 1046 31.61 0.05 40.01
CA THR A 1046 32.93 -0.35 40.52
C THR A 1046 32.99 -1.78 41.09
N LEU A 1047 31.87 -2.52 41.08
CA LEU A 1047 31.75 -3.86 41.67
C LEU A 1047 31.72 -4.96 40.61
N THR A 1048 32.80 -5.12 39.84
CA THR A 1048 33.03 -6.33 39.03
C THR A 1048 33.69 -7.43 39.86
N GLY A 1049 33.03 -7.90 40.92
CA GLY A 1049 33.57 -8.87 41.85
C GLY A 1049 32.48 -9.69 42.55
N SER A 1050 32.65 -11.01 42.51
CA SER A 1050 31.75 -12.10 42.91
C SER A 1050 31.28 -12.15 44.38
N THR A 1051 30.94 -11.01 44.98
CA THR A 1051 30.28 -10.91 46.29
C THR A 1051 29.72 -9.50 46.44
N LEU A 1052 28.48 -9.25 46.03
CA LEU A 1052 27.71 -8.14 46.59
C LEU A 1052 27.47 -8.42 48.08
N ASP A 1053 27.79 -7.48 48.96
CA ASP A 1053 27.51 -7.54 50.40
C ASP A 1053 26.91 -6.17 50.75
N TYR A 1054 25.67 -5.94 50.32
CA TYR A 1054 24.97 -4.67 50.53
C TYR A 1054 24.21 -4.74 51.86
N HIS A 1055 24.58 -3.89 52.83
CA HIS A 1055 23.81 -3.70 54.06
C HIS A 1055 22.97 -2.42 53.91
N THR A 1056 21.67 -2.60 53.73
CA THR A 1056 20.68 -1.52 53.49
C THR A 1056 20.20 -0.84 54.78
N SER A 1057 19.37 0.19 54.58
CA SER A 1057 18.82 1.06 55.63
C SER A 1057 17.45 0.60 56.14
N ALA A 1058 16.65 1.47 56.76
CA ALA A 1058 15.31 1.15 57.28
C ALA A 1058 14.17 1.61 56.34
N THR A 1059 14.46 1.79 55.05
CA THR A 1059 13.52 2.28 54.03
C THR A 1059 13.35 1.27 52.91
N ASN A 1060 12.22 1.31 52.20
CA ASN A 1060 11.93 0.44 51.05
C ASN A 1060 12.91 0.71 49.90
N GLU A 1061 13.60 -0.33 49.45
CA GLU A 1061 14.66 -0.27 48.44
C GLU A 1061 14.47 -1.37 47.37
N ILE A 1062 15.05 -1.17 46.18
CA ILE A 1062 15.12 -2.20 45.12
C ILE A 1062 16.58 -2.60 44.97
N ILE A 1063 16.88 -3.90 45.11
CA ILE A 1063 18.23 -4.47 45.20
C ILE A 1063 18.38 -5.54 44.11
N HIS A 1064 19.41 -5.41 43.28
CA HIS A 1064 19.68 -6.35 42.18
C HIS A 1064 21.06 -7.00 42.38
N GLY A 1065 21.16 -8.33 42.25
CA GLY A 1065 22.42 -9.07 42.39
C GLY A 1065 23.22 -9.19 41.10
N LEU A 1066 22.58 -9.03 39.94
CA LEU A 1066 23.23 -8.99 38.62
C LEU A 1066 23.93 -10.33 38.31
N VAL A 1067 25.07 -10.34 37.60
CA VAL A 1067 25.79 -11.57 37.22
C VAL A 1067 26.78 -12.01 38.32
N GLY A 1068 26.63 -13.23 38.80
CA GLY A 1068 27.45 -13.80 39.84
C GLY A 1068 26.63 -14.71 40.75
N ASN A 1069 27.30 -15.32 41.72
CA ASN A 1069 26.60 -15.90 42.85
C ASN A 1069 26.65 -14.85 43.96
N ASP A 1070 25.56 -14.10 44.13
CA ASP A 1070 25.49 -12.91 44.95
C ASP A 1070 24.81 -13.16 46.30
N THR A 1071 25.06 -12.25 47.25
CA THR A 1071 24.41 -12.29 48.56
C THR A 1071 23.70 -10.96 48.80
N LEU A 1072 22.38 -10.97 48.67
CA LEU A 1072 21.56 -9.77 48.80
C LEU A 1072 20.88 -9.74 50.16
N ILE A 1073 21.09 -8.65 50.89
CA ILE A 1073 20.57 -8.47 52.25
C ILE A 1073 19.80 -7.15 52.33
N GLY A 1074 18.48 -7.28 52.44
CA GLY A 1074 17.51 -6.21 52.68
C GLY A 1074 17.55 -5.66 54.11
N GLY A 1075 16.67 -4.71 54.38
CA GLY A 1075 16.68 -3.84 55.55
C GLY A 1075 15.55 -4.13 56.52
N SER A 1076 14.94 -3.07 57.04
CA SER A 1076 13.67 -3.18 57.81
C SER A 1076 12.45 -2.58 57.06
N GLY A 1077 12.66 -2.22 55.79
CA GLY A 1077 11.63 -1.73 54.88
C GLY A 1077 10.98 -2.88 54.12
N ASN A 1078 10.05 -2.57 53.22
CA ASN A 1078 9.52 -3.55 52.27
C ASN A 1078 10.36 -3.45 50.99
N ASP A 1079 11.32 -4.35 50.86
CA ASP A 1079 12.33 -4.30 49.81
C ASP A 1079 11.95 -5.19 48.61
N TRP A 1080 12.48 -4.86 47.44
CA TRP A 1080 12.35 -5.65 46.22
C TRP A 1080 13.72 -6.22 45.86
N ILE A 1081 13.88 -7.54 45.94
CA ILE A 1081 15.17 -8.22 45.83
C ILE A 1081 15.18 -9.09 44.58
N VAL A 1082 16.12 -8.86 43.68
CA VAL A 1082 16.27 -9.54 42.39
C VAL A 1082 17.62 -10.24 42.37
N GLY A 1083 17.65 -11.59 42.32
CA GLY A 1083 18.89 -12.38 42.33
C GLY A 1083 19.81 -12.02 41.16
N GLY A 1084 19.32 -12.17 39.93
CA GLY A 1084 20.15 -11.97 38.73
C GLY A 1084 20.71 -13.30 38.24
N VAL A 1085 21.84 -13.31 37.54
CA VAL A 1085 22.42 -14.52 36.92
C VAL A 1085 23.41 -15.22 37.83
N GLY A 1086 23.00 -16.33 38.42
CA GLY A 1086 23.86 -17.28 39.14
C GLY A 1086 23.09 -17.94 40.27
N ASP A 1087 23.79 -18.59 41.20
CA ASP A 1087 23.12 -19.19 42.36
C ASP A 1087 23.20 -18.21 43.54
N ASP A 1088 22.16 -17.39 43.72
CA ASP A 1088 22.14 -16.27 44.65
C ASP A 1088 21.61 -16.64 46.04
N THR A 1089 22.03 -15.87 47.04
CA THR A 1089 21.52 -15.95 48.42
C THR A 1089 20.81 -14.66 48.77
N LEU A 1090 19.50 -14.71 48.93
CA LEU A 1090 18.62 -13.56 49.14
C LEU A 1090 18.10 -13.54 50.58
N THR A 1091 18.10 -12.37 51.21
CA THR A 1091 17.65 -12.17 52.59
C THR A 1091 16.87 -10.87 52.67
N GLY A 1092 15.61 -10.89 53.07
CA GLY A 1092 14.76 -9.69 53.19
C GLY A 1092 15.02 -8.88 54.47
N ASN A 1093 15.35 -9.60 55.55
CA ASN A 1093 15.36 -9.20 56.95
C ASN A 1093 13.96 -8.92 57.52
N GLY A 1094 13.53 -7.67 57.63
CA GLY A 1094 12.26 -7.33 58.26
C GLY A 1094 11.40 -6.47 57.37
N GLY A 1095 10.15 -6.83 57.14
CA GLY A 1095 9.33 -6.13 56.16
C GLY A 1095 8.31 -7.07 55.55
N GLN A 1096 7.71 -6.64 54.45
CA GLN A 1096 7.06 -7.52 53.47
C GLN A 1096 7.89 -7.43 52.21
N ASP A 1097 8.87 -8.31 52.07
CA ASP A 1097 9.86 -8.23 51.02
C ASP A 1097 9.37 -8.98 49.78
N THR A 1098 9.71 -8.49 48.59
CA THR A 1098 9.35 -9.12 47.31
C THR A 1098 10.62 -9.64 46.63
N PHE A 1099 10.74 -10.95 46.53
CA PHE A 1099 11.78 -11.63 45.76
C PHE A 1099 11.28 -11.82 44.34
N HIS A 1100 11.90 -11.12 43.40
CA HIS A 1100 11.41 -11.06 42.02
C HIS A 1100 12.30 -11.84 41.07
N PHE A 1101 11.66 -12.74 40.34
CA PHE A 1101 12.26 -13.57 39.31
C PHE A 1101 11.57 -13.22 38.00
N GLY A 1102 12.20 -12.38 37.19
CA GLY A 1102 11.63 -11.89 35.93
C GLY A 1102 12.18 -12.58 34.68
N PHE A 1103 13.31 -13.31 34.77
CA PHE A 1103 14.03 -13.82 33.60
C PHE A 1103 14.58 -15.23 33.81
N GLU A 1104 14.72 -15.98 32.72
CA GLU A 1104 15.10 -17.40 32.69
C GLU A 1104 16.51 -17.72 33.24
N ASN A 1105 17.35 -16.70 33.39
CA ASN A 1105 18.75 -16.84 33.79
C ASN A 1105 18.96 -16.74 35.30
N ALA A 1106 17.90 -16.75 36.11
CA ALA A 1106 17.92 -16.59 37.56
C ALA A 1106 18.59 -17.72 38.38
N GLY A 1107 19.27 -18.67 37.72
CA GLY A 1107 19.98 -19.79 38.36
C GLY A 1107 19.21 -20.54 39.45
N SER A 1108 19.93 -21.00 40.49
CA SER A 1108 19.35 -21.68 41.67
C SER A 1108 19.51 -20.83 42.93
N ASP A 1109 18.49 -20.05 43.23
CA ASP A 1109 18.52 -19.05 44.30
C ASP A 1109 17.98 -19.59 45.62
N MET A 1110 18.51 -19.06 46.72
CA MET A 1110 18.11 -19.41 48.08
C MET A 1110 17.66 -18.18 48.85
N ILE A 1111 16.42 -18.17 49.32
CA ILE A 1111 15.87 -17.15 50.21
C ILE A 1111 16.00 -17.63 51.66
N THR A 1112 16.71 -16.88 52.51
CA THR A 1112 17.16 -17.38 53.83
C THR A 1112 16.20 -17.10 54.99
N ASP A 1113 15.25 -16.17 54.83
CA ASP A 1113 14.36 -15.71 55.90
C ASP A 1113 12.91 -15.48 55.46
N PHE A 1114 12.49 -16.17 54.40
CA PHE A 1114 11.14 -16.07 53.84
C PHE A 1114 10.05 -16.29 54.90
N THR A 1115 9.09 -15.38 54.97
CA THR A 1115 7.97 -15.43 55.90
C THR A 1115 6.65 -15.72 55.16
N VAL A 1116 5.92 -16.76 55.57
CA VAL A 1116 4.62 -17.15 54.95
C VAL A 1116 3.43 -16.48 55.67
N GLY A 1117 2.41 -16.09 54.90
CA GLY A 1117 1.11 -15.55 55.35
C GLY A 1117 0.75 -14.22 54.68
N GLU A 1118 -0.49 -13.75 54.89
CA GLU A 1118 -1.06 -12.49 54.32
C GLU A 1118 -0.28 -11.19 54.60
N SER A 1119 0.75 -11.25 55.44
CA SER A 1119 1.64 -10.13 55.77
C SER A 1119 3.11 -10.54 55.76
N GLY A 1120 3.42 -11.65 55.10
CA GLY A 1120 4.77 -12.17 54.89
C GLY A 1120 5.34 -11.72 53.54
N ASP A 1121 6.40 -12.39 53.13
CA ASP A 1121 7.17 -12.06 51.93
C ASP A 1121 6.52 -12.63 50.68
N ALA A 1122 6.85 -12.08 49.52
CA ALA A 1122 6.31 -12.48 48.23
C ALA A 1122 7.41 -12.97 47.29
N ILE A 1123 7.11 -14.02 46.54
CA ILE A 1123 7.89 -14.49 45.39
C ILE A 1123 7.11 -14.08 44.15
N ASN A 1124 7.64 -13.11 43.41
CA ASN A 1124 7.00 -12.60 42.21
C ASN A 1124 7.65 -13.19 40.96
N ILE A 1125 6.89 -14.02 40.25
CA ILE A 1125 7.30 -14.70 39.01
C ILE A 1125 6.46 -14.30 37.79
N ARG A 1126 5.63 -13.25 37.93
CA ARG A 1126 4.72 -12.77 36.87
C ARG A 1126 5.44 -12.56 35.54
N ASP A 1127 6.56 -11.86 35.60
CA ASP A 1127 7.30 -11.46 34.41
C ASP A 1127 8.13 -12.61 33.82
N LEU A 1128 8.35 -13.68 34.60
CA LEU A 1128 9.08 -14.87 34.16
C LEU A 1128 8.20 -15.84 33.35
N LEU A 1129 6.89 -15.97 33.64
CA LEU A 1129 6.05 -16.97 33.00
C LEU A 1129 5.65 -16.57 31.56
N ILE A 1130 5.87 -17.49 30.61
CA ILE A 1130 5.51 -17.37 29.19
C ILE A 1130 4.31 -18.28 28.91
N GLY A 1131 3.22 -17.72 28.38
CA GLY A 1131 2.00 -18.48 28.04
C GLY A 1131 1.18 -18.96 29.25
N TYR A 1132 1.45 -18.45 30.46
CA TYR A 1132 0.63 -18.73 31.64
C TYR A 1132 -0.61 -17.83 31.64
N ASP A 1133 -1.80 -18.44 31.66
CA ASP A 1133 -3.09 -17.79 31.85
C ASP A 1133 -3.76 -18.40 33.08
N ALA A 1134 -4.16 -17.57 34.05
CA ALA A 1134 -4.69 -18.06 35.32
C ALA A 1134 -6.08 -18.75 35.21
N GLN A 1135 -6.76 -18.62 34.07
CA GLN A 1135 -8.04 -19.27 33.78
C GLN A 1135 -7.88 -20.58 33.00
N THR A 1136 -6.88 -20.68 32.12
CA THR A 1136 -6.71 -21.84 31.23
C THR A 1136 -5.50 -22.72 31.53
N SER A 1137 -4.48 -22.19 32.24
CA SER A 1137 -3.25 -22.91 32.53
C SER A 1137 -3.35 -23.69 33.85
N THR A 1138 -2.80 -24.90 33.88
CA THR A 1138 -2.68 -25.67 35.12
C THR A 1138 -1.43 -25.22 35.87
N LEU A 1139 -1.55 -24.81 37.13
CA LEU A 1139 -0.42 -24.34 37.94
C LEU A 1139 0.76 -25.33 37.95
N SER A 1140 0.48 -26.64 38.00
CA SER A 1140 1.51 -27.68 38.03
C SER A 1140 2.34 -27.77 36.75
N ASP A 1141 1.85 -27.21 35.64
CA ASP A 1141 2.60 -27.16 34.39
C ASP A 1141 3.72 -26.12 34.47
N PHE A 1142 3.63 -25.16 35.40
CA PHE A 1142 4.54 -24.02 35.53
C PHE A 1142 5.30 -24.00 36.85
N VAL A 1143 4.71 -24.45 37.96
CA VAL A 1143 5.38 -24.45 39.27
C VAL A 1143 5.13 -25.77 39.99
N THR A 1144 6.21 -26.37 40.49
CA THR A 1144 6.13 -27.54 41.37
C THR A 1144 6.90 -27.31 42.66
N ALA A 1145 6.47 -27.95 43.73
CA ALA A 1145 7.09 -27.85 45.05
C ALA A 1145 7.65 -29.21 45.49
N SER A 1146 8.86 -29.23 46.03
CA SER A 1146 9.52 -30.41 46.58
C SER A 1146 10.14 -30.17 47.95
N ASP A 1147 10.31 -31.24 48.73
CA ASP A 1147 11.02 -31.22 50.01
C ASP A 1147 12.52 -31.43 49.77
N ASN A 1148 13.35 -30.49 50.24
CA ASN A 1148 14.80 -30.61 50.17
C ASN A 1148 15.41 -30.52 51.58
N GLY A 1149 15.24 -31.58 52.39
CA GLY A 1149 15.92 -31.69 53.68
C GLY A 1149 15.40 -30.77 54.78
N GLY A 1150 14.14 -30.32 54.69
CA GLY A 1150 13.51 -29.41 55.65
C GLY A 1150 13.22 -28.00 55.11
N ASP A 1151 13.70 -27.72 53.90
CA ASP A 1151 13.43 -26.49 53.13
C ASP A 1151 12.40 -26.78 52.01
N LEU A 1152 11.66 -25.76 51.60
CA LEU A 1152 10.70 -25.83 50.49
C LEU A 1152 11.39 -25.40 49.20
N GLU A 1153 11.47 -26.29 48.22
CA GLU A 1153 12.08 -26.03 46.91
C GLU A 1153 10.98 -25.83 45.86
N LEU A 1154 11.01 -24.68 45.18
CA LEU A 1154 10.12 -24.36 44.06
C LEU A 1154 10.89 -24.55 42.75
N ASN A 1155 10.34 -25.38 41.86
CA ASN A 1155 10.83 -25.52 40.49
C ASN A 1155 9.86 -24.81 39.55
N ILE A 1156 10.33 -23.76 38.87
CA ILE A 1156 9.54 -22.89 38.00
C ILE A 1156 9.88 -23.19 36.53
N PHE A 1157 8.95 -23.83 35.84
CA PHE A 1157 8.97 -24.12 34.41
C PHE A 1157 8.35 -22.96 33.65
N TYR A 1158 9.17 -21.96 33.34
CA TYR A 1158 8.69 -20.68 32.83
C TYR A 1158 8.04 -20.74 31.43
N LYS A 1159 8.20 -21.83 30.65
CA LYS A 1159 7.50 -22.12 29.38
C LYS A 1159 6.46 -23.24 29.45
N GLY A 1160 6.21 -23.80 30.63
CA GLY A 1160 5.36 -24.97 30.82
C GLY A 1160 6.05 -26.32 30.53
N GLN A 1161 5.63 -27.39 31.21
CA GLN A 1161 6.23 -28.73 31.15
C GLN A 1161 6.12 -29.48 29.80
N GLY A 1162 5.41 -28.93 28.80
CA GLY A 1162 5.19 -29.54 27.48
C GLY A 1162 6.28 -29.28 26.43
N SER A 1163 7.25 -28.40 26.71
CA SER A 1163 8.39 -28.06 25.84
C SER A 1163 9.39 -29.22 25.74
N SER A 1164 9.93 -29.50 24.55
CA SER A 1164 10.71 -30.71 24.23
C SER A 1164 12.12 -30.82 24.85
N THR A 1165 12.50 -29.94 25.79
CA THR A 1165 13.84 -29.89 26.41
C THR A 1165 13.80 -29.59 27.93
N PRO A 1166 13.58 -30.59 28.81
CA PRO A 1166 13.19 -30.35 30.22
C PRO A 1166 14.27 -29.88 31.20
N SER A 1167 15.57 -29.87 30.84
CA SER A 1167 16.65 -29.70 31.84
C SER A 1167 17.43 -28.39 31.74
N GLN A 1168 17.04 -27.47 30.85
CA GLN A 1168 17.65 -26.14 30.73
C GLN A 1168 16.61 -24.99 30.85
N GLU A 1169 15.36 -25.32 31.16
CA GLU A 1169 14.21 -24.39 31.11
C GLU A 1169 13.50 -24.25 32.47
N THR A 1170 14.28 -24.28 33.57
CA THR A 1170 13.74 -24.26 34.94
C THR A 1170 14.52 -23.29 35.82
N VAL A 1171 13.82 -22.42 36.54
CA VAL A 1171 14.38 -21.60 37.63
C VAL A 1171 14.11 -22.30 38.95
N HIS A 1172 15.13 -22.39 39.82
CA HIS A 1172 15.04 -23.06 41.11
C HIS A 1172 15.08 -22.04 42.24
N VAL A 1173 14.10 -22.10 43.16
CA VAL A 1173 14.06 -21.21 44.32
C VAL A 1173 13.91 -22.04 45.59
N THR A 1174 14.88 -21.94 46.49
CA THR A 1174 14.88 -22.63 47.79
C THR A 1174 14.46 -21.67 48.90
N LEU A 1175 13.40 -22.01 49.64
CA LEU A 1175 12.93 -21.26 50.80
C LEU A 1175 13.41 -21.92 52.09
N ASN A 1176 14.41 -21.32 52.73
CA ASN A 1176 15.04 -21.89 53.91
C ASN A 1176 14.06 -21.93 55.10
N GLY A 1177 13.98 -23.08 55.77
CA GLY A 1177 13.17 -23.26 56.99
C GLY A 1177 11.66 -23.31 56.79
N ILE A 1178 11.18 -23.27 55.54
CA ILE A 1178 9.75 -23.41 55.20
C ILE A 1178 9.39 -24.88 55.00
N SER A 1179 8.32 -25.33 55.66
CA SER A 1179 7.90 -26.73 55.59
C SER A 1179 7.33 -27.10 54.22
N SER A 1180 7.76 -28.22 53.68
CA SER A 1180 7.20 -28.89 52.49
C SER A 1180 5.74 -29.34 52.60
N ALA A 1181 5.11 -29.21 53.79
CA ALA A 1181 3.67 -29.40 53.97
C ALA A 1181 2.84 -28.18 53.53
N THR A 1182 3.47 -27.04 53.27
CA THR A 1182 2.82 -25.83 52.74
C THR A 1182 2.47 -26.06 51.27
N SER A 1183 1.19 -25.99 50.90
CA SER A 1183 0.81 -26.22 49.51
C SER A 1183 1.06 -24.96 48.66
N LEU A 1184 1.36 -25.13 47.37
CA LEU A 1184 1.47 -24.02 46.41
C LEU A 1184 0.21 -23.15 46.39
N LEU A 1185 -0.96 -23.78 46.58
CA LEU A 1185 -2.24 -23.08 46.64
C LEU A 1185 -2.36 -22.19 47.88
N ASP A 1186 -1.81 -22.62 49.02
CA ASP A 1186 -1.76 -21.79 50.23
C ASP A 1186 -0.84 -20.58 50.03
N LEU A 1187 0.34 -20.77 49.41
CA LEU A 1187 1.24 -19.66 49.08
C LEU A 1187 0.59 -18.63 48.15
N ILE A 1188 -0.20 -19.06 47.16
CA ILE A 1188 -0.94 -18.15 46.27
C ILE A 1188 -2.05 -17.42 47.03
N ASN A 1189 -2.85 -18.16 47.82
CA ASN A 1189 -3.97 -17.58 48.58
C ASN A 1189 -3.51 -16.55 49.61
N ASP A 1190 -2.35 -16.80 50.23
CA ASP A 1190 -1.74 -15.90 51.21
C ASP A 1190 -0.95 -14.74 50.55
N GLY A 1191 -0.84 -14.72 49.22
CA GLY A 1191 -0.13 -13.70 48.45
C GLY A 1191 1.40 -13.84 48.44
N ASN A 1192 1.93 -14.95 48.97
CA ASN A 1192 3.36 -15.24 49.02
C ASN A 1192 3.93 -15.77 47.69
N LEU A 1193 3.11 -16.30 46.78
CA LEU A 1193 3.50 -16.66 45.41
C LEU A 1193 2.63 -15.90 44.41
N VAL A 1194 3.25 -15.06 43.60
CA VAL A 1194 2.60 -14.06 42.75
C VAL A 1194 2.84 -14.40 41.27
N LEU A 1195 1.75 -14.73 40.56
CA LEU A 1195 1.77 -15.35 39.21
C LEU A 1195 1.18 -14.47 38.09
N VAL A 1196 0.23 -13.58 38.42
CA VAL A 1196 -0.46 -12.61 37.52
C VAL A 1196 -0.90 -11.39 38.28
#